data_AF-A0AAE0L2X3-F1
#
_entry.id   AF-A0AAE0L2X3-F1
#
_cell.length_a   1.000
_cell.length_b   1.000
_cell.length_c   1.000
_cell.angle_alpha   90.00
_cell.angle_beta   90.00
_cell.angle_gamma   90.00
#
_symmetry.space_group_name_H-M   'P 1'
#
loop_
_entity.id
_entity.type
_entity.pdbx_description
1 polymer ?
#
loop_
_entity_poly.entity_id
_entity_poly.type
_entity_poly.pdbx_seq_one_letter_code
_entity_poly.pdbx_strand_id
1 'polypeptide(L)'
;MSGYKAICGLLAVQITQIRGYLNSPACPCIDVRNLTTLDAHGCLQQDIYPDTCLPSNYGSSECTSWDADLLPECTVHDGTKEAIERCTFEWCFVDVKACNRSCHPSLIFTNEVEPEPLYFSYTTCGYVEPIRLLSSRELPRDTLRISYPGDDYYWLYTDENGLKEGVVIDMFVDVMRENFNLDYVEVPLLNRSLEQYPTSSYTACTHQVAIGETDLCIGNFWVTSERVSMTSFASPYHTFTFFVYVVTDDGEMSFSELMSRPFLPFSFAAWGLLVASFVLLSTVMFLLERELIEDKKASNQKLRATLQNIVTRIAVNSTPEPPEPPWGARISAVERRSQAVKYTEGEPSAVCEKFKRRNSEKELDLEGLDWGEDDEEDEDEEGGRFEWWMQVAKDFFSNLYLTLLTFTQTSSLEPKTRLGRFLLLFYGFFVLVIIATYTANLAAFLTTEAQKSAFSGLDEVIAAHASICAMSSIHSVLENRYPGIGKLLVPADDFTPFDGIDSGKCEVAITYEDEVEVATSGSAVHCNKGKAGDAILLVHGSIPVSQFLQFPTSTLIREYEESGVLKASVEKHKEEFLGSGDYCTMSEEEEETQKMGINELAGLFILLLIGMGISLTLATVQKVFRNVRAHWASRGAPQVNEVKLRWQNARSTALAAISRNKESERREAAVLPNLVSES
;
A
#
# COMPACT_ATOMS: atom_id res chain seq x y z
N MET A 1 -22.59 -56.19 -28.51
CA MET A 1 -21.11 -56.20 -28.31
C MET A 1 -20.44 -56.71 -29.59
N SER A 2 -20.22 -55.82 -30.56
CA SER A 2 -19.45 -56.05 -31.79
C SER A 2 -19.29 -54.70 -32.49
N GLY A 3 -18.41 -53.83 -31.96
CA GLY A 3 -18.33 -52.45 -32.45
C GLY A 3 -17.24 -51.56 -31.86
N TYR A 4 -16.23 -52.11 -31.19
CA TYR A 4 -15.10 -51.34 -30.63
C TYR A 4 -13.77 -52.10 -30.73
N LYS A 5 -13.49 -52.72 -31.88
CA LYS A 5 -12.18 -53.31 -32.21
C LYS A 5 -11.56 -52.83 -33.54
N ALA A 6 -12.16 -51.84 -34.19
CA ALA A 6 -11.71 -51.36 -35.51
C ALA A 6 -11.13 -49.93 -35.52
N ILE A 7 -10.96 -49.27 -34.37
CA ILE A 7 -10.48 -47.87 -34.32
C ILE A 7 -9.08 -47.73 -33.67
N CYS A 8 -8.50 -48.79 -33.09
CA CYS A 8 -7.07 -48.79 -32.72
C CYS A 8 -6.12 -49.15 -33.87
N GLY A 9 -6.63 -49.41 -35.09
CA GLY A 9 -5.82 -49.77 -36.27
C GLY A 9 -5.43 -48.61 -37.17
N LEU A 10 -5.90 -47.38 -36.90
CA LEU A 10 -5.69 -46.20 -37.77
C LEU A 10 -4.95 -45.03 -37.10
N LEU A 11 -4.51 -45.19 -35.85
CA LEU A 11 -3.58 -44.26 -35.17
C LEU A 11 -2.20 -44.89 -34.92
N ALA A 12 -1.92 -46.04 -35.54
CA ALA A 12 -0.61 -46.69 -35.55
C ALA A 12 0.22 -46.39 -36.83
N VAL A 13 -0.09 -45.29 -37.52
CA VAL A 13 0.58 -44.90 -38.79
C VAL A 13 1.21 -43.49 -38.75
N GLN A 14 1.28 -42.81 -37.59
CA GLN A 14 1.99 -41.52 -37.50
C GLN A 14 2.81 -41.32 -36.22
N ILE A 15 3.43 -42.37 -35.66
CA ILE A 15 4.57 -42.21 -34.73
C ILE A 15 5.68 -43.22 -35.09
N THR A 16 5.92 -43.41 -36.38
CA THR A 16 7.07 -44.15 -36.94
C THR A 16 7.77 -43.39 -38.07
N GLN A 17 7.51 -42.08 -38.18
CA GLN A 17 8.21 -41.16 -39.09
C GLN A 17 8.55 -39.83 -38.41
N ILE A 18 9.19 -39.87 -37.24
CA ILE A 18 10.13 -38.82 -36.83
C ILE A 18 11.47 -39.49 -36.50
N ARG A 19 11.94 -40.35 -37.41
CA ARG A 19 13.33 -40.85 -37.49
C ARG A 19 14.00 -40.36 -38.77
N GLY A 20 13.52 -39.23 -39.30
CA GLY A 20 13.76 -38.79 -40.67
C GLY A 20 14.16 -37.32 -40.81
N TYR A 21 14.77 -36.72 -39.78
CA TYR A 21 15.48 -35.44 -39.90
C TYR A 21 16.79 -35.44 -39.09
N LEU A 22 17.47 -36.58 -39.03
CA LEU A 22 18.80 -36.73 -38.45
C LEU A 22 19.81 -36.93 -39.58
N ASN A 23 19.99 -35.85 -40.34
CA ASN A 23 20.96 -35.67 -41.42
C ASN A 23 20.65 -34.32 -42.05
N SER A 24 21.33 -33.26 -41.61
CA SER A 24 21.09 -31.95 -42.20
C SER A 24 21.53 -31.96 -43.67
N PRO A 25 20.70 -31.50 -44.64
CA PRO A 25 21.12 -31.43 -46.03
C PRO A 25 22.31 -30.47 -46.26
N ALA A 26 22.57 -29.56 -45.32
CA ALA A 26 23.70 -28.64 -45.32
C ALA A 26 25.00 -29.23 -44.71
N CYS A 27 24.92 -30.42 -44.11
CA CYS A 27 26.05 -31.15 -43.56
C CYS A 27 25.65 -32.64 -43.43
N PRO A 28 25.78 -33.44 -44.49
CA PRO A 28 25.36 -34.84 -44.47
C PRO A 28 26.38 -35.74 -43.76
N CYS A 29 25.88 -36.76 -43.06
CA CYS A 29 26.74 -37.83 -42.54
C CYS A 29 27.43 -38.57 -43.68
N ILE A 30 28.73 -38.83 -43.52
CA ILE A 30 29.54 -39.58 -44.48
C ILE A 30 29.76 -41.02 -44.01
N ASP A 31 30.03 -41.90 -44.97
CA ASP A 31 30.40 -43.29 -44.69
C ASP A 31 31.93 -43.40 -44.63
N VAL A 32 32.46 -43.72 -43.45
CA VAL A 32 33.92 -43.79 -43.23
C VAL A 32 34.47 -45.21 -43.28
N ARG A 33 33.65 -46.22 -43.63
CA ARG A 33 34.08 -47.63 -43.73
C ARG A 33 35.24 -47.90 -44.68
N ASN A 34 35.43 -47.04 -45.68
CA ASN A 34 36.54 -47.11 -46.63
C ASN A 34 37.77 -46.28 -46.21
N LEU A 35 37.62 -45.46 -45.17
CA LEU A 35 38.64 -44.54 -44.65
C LEU A 35 39.30 -45.07 -43.37
N THR A 36 38.74 -46.13 -42.77
CA THR A 36 39.24 -46.77 -41.56
C THR A 36 39.67 -48.20 -41.83
N THR A 37 40.64 -48.71 -41.07
CA THR A 37 41.13 -50.10 -41.17
C THR A 37 40.46 -50.98 -40.11
N LEU A 38 40.21 -52.25 -40.46
CA LEU A 38 39.73 -53.26 -39.52
C LEU A 38 40.90 -54.14 -39.05
N ASP A 39 40.88 -54.49 -37.77
CA ASP A 39 41.80 -55.45 -37.19
C ASP A 39 41.44 -56.91 -37.56
N ALA A 40 42.23 -57.87 -37.04
CA ALA A 40 42.01 -59.29 -37.30
C ALA A 40 40.69 -59.85 -36.71
N HIS A 41 40.05 -59.13 -35.79
CA HIS A 41 38.80 -59.51 -35.14
C HIS A 41 37.58 -58.79 -35.74
N GLY A 42 37.77 -57.98 -36.79
CA GLY A 42 36.71 -57.20 -37.44
C GLY A 42 36.31 -55.93 -36.68
N CYS A 43 37.15 -55.49 -35.74
CA CYS A 43 37.01 -54.26 -34.97
C CYS A 43 37.74 -53.13 -35.70
N LEU A 44 37.21 -51.91 -35.60
CA LEU A 44 37.82 -50.73 -36.21
C LEU A 44 39.11 -50.37 -35.44
N GLN A 45 40.23 -50.25 -36.15
CA GLN A 45 41.53 -49.94 -35.58
C GLN A 45 41.58 -48.50 -35.08
N GLN A 46 42.01 -48.32 -33.83
CA GLN A 46 42.15 -47.01 -33.17
C GLN A 46 43.41 -46.96 -32.31
N ASP A 47 43.91 -45.75 -32.05
CA ASP A 47 45.15 -45.55 -31.28
C ASP A 47 44.91 -45.30 -29.78
N ILE A 48 43.69 -44.90 -29.38
CA ILE A 48 43.40 -44.44 -28.02
C ILE A 48 42.96 -45.57 -27.08
N TYR A 49 42.02 -46.42 -27.49
CA TYR A 49 41.52 -47.54 -26.67
C TYR A 49 41.79 -48.89 -27.35
N PRO A 50 43.03 -49.42 -27.28
CA PRO A 50 43.42 -50.63 -28.02
C PRO A 50 42.65 -51.89 -27.59
N ASP A 51 42.07 -51.91 -26.39
CA ASP A 51 41.28 -53.03 -25.85
C ASP A 51 39.77 -52.92 -26.14
N THR A 52 39.31 -51.83 -26.77
CA THR A 52 37.90 -51.58 -27.08
C THR A 52 37.60 -51.89 -28.55
N CYS A 53 36.75 -52.90 -28.78
CA CYS A 53 36.29 -53.25 -30.14
C CYS A 53 35.19 -52.28 -30.61
N LEU A 54 35.54 -51.36 -31.52
CA LEU A 54 34.58 -50.49 -32.18
C LEU A 54 33.96 -51.19 -33.40
N PRO A 55 32.63 -51.08 -33.63
CA PRO A 55 31.98 -51.72 -34.77
C PRO A 55 32.45 -51.11 -36.09
N SER A 56 32.46 -51.91 -37.16
CA SER A 56 32.93 -51.45 -38.49
C SER A 56 32.20 -50.22 -39.05
N ASN A 57 30.97 -49.95 -38.63
CA ASN A 57 30.17 -48.79 -39.03
C ASN A 57 30.18 -47.64 -38.02
N TYR A 58 31.06 -47.68 -37.01
CA TYR A 58 31.13 -46.66 -35.96
C TYR A 58 31.22 -45.24 -36.55
N GLY A 59 30.32 -44.36 -36.12
CA GLY A 59 30.20 -42.97 -36.61
C GLY A 59 29.71 -42.81 -38.05
N SER A 60 29.44 -43.89 -38.80
CA SER A 60 29.23 -43.84 -40.26
C SER A 60 27.76 -43.73 -40.65
N SER A 61 27.47 -42.90 -41.67
CA SER A 61 26.21 -42.80 -42.44
C SER A 61 24.92 -42.41 -41.68
N GLU A 62 24.83 -42.71 -40.39
CA GLU A 62 23.64 -42.54 -39.57
C GLU A 62 23.99 -41.83 -38.26
N CYS A 63 23.09 -40.96 -37.82
CA CYS A 63 23.13 -40.38 -36.49
C CYS A 63 22.75 -41.45 -35.48
N THR A 64 23.67 -41.81 -34.60
CA THR A 64 23.46 -42.80 -33.53
C THR A 64 24.31 -42.40 -32.33
N SER A 65 23.91 -42.82 -31.12
CA SER A 65 24.71 -42.68 -29.90
C SER A 65 25.87 -43.69 -29.91
N TRP A 66 26.86 -43.45 -30.78
CA TRP A 66 27.95 -44.40 -31.05
C TRP A 66 28.80 -44.70 -29.82
N ASP A 67 28.89 -43.78 -28.86
CA ASP A 67 29.77 -43.92 -27.69
C ASP A 67 29.12 -44.71 -26.53
N ALA A 68 27.79 -44.80 -26.52
CA ALA A 68 27.01 -45.43 -25.46
C ALA A 68 27.43 -46.89 -25.25
N ASP A 69 27.83 -47.23 -24.03
CA ASP A 69 28.25 -48.57 -23.60
C ASP A 69 29.42 -49.19 -24.39
N LEU A 70 30.11 -48.41 -25.23
CA LEU A 70 31.26 -48.87 -26.03
C LEU A 70 32.58 -48.30 -25.52
N LEU A 71 32.64 -47.01 -25.18
CA LEU A 71 33.85 -46.40 -24.64
C LEU A 71 33.98 -46.67 -23.13
N PRO A 72 35.19 -46.93 -22.60
CA PRO A 72 35.40 -47.17 -21.17
C PRO A 72 34.89 -46.04 -20.26
N GLU A 73 34.90 -44.80 -20.76
CA GLU A 73 34.39 -43.60 -20.08
C GLU A 73 32.86 -43.52 -20.08
N CYS A 74 32.21 -44.24 -21.00
CA CYS A 74 30.77 -44.31 -21.20
C CYS A 74 30.15 -45.59 -20.60
N THR A 75 30.98 -46.55 -20.17
CA THR A 75 30.52 -47.79 -19.51
C THR A 75 30.35 -47.59 -18.00
N VAL A 76 29.15 -47.82 -17.48
CA VAL A 76 28.85 -47.76 -16.04
C VAL A 76 29.51 -48.96 -15.34
N HIS A 77 30.73 -48.77 -14.84
CA HIS A 77 31.30 -49.69 -13.87
C HIS A 77 30.79 -49.33 -12.46
N ASP A 78 29.99 -50.22 -11.88
CA ASP A 78 29.69 -50.28 -10.43
C ASP A 78 28.63 -49.32 -9.86
N GLY A 79 27.50 -49.14 -10.57
CA GLY A 79 26.21 -48.71 -9.98
C GLY A 79 26.15 -47.38 -9.21
N THR A 80 27.22 -46.59 -9.26
CA THR A 80 27.40 -45.33 -8.52
C THR A 80 27.89 -44.18 -9.39
N LYS A 81 28.12 -44.41 -10.69
CA LYS A 81 28.44 -43.36 -11.65
C LYS A 81 27.37 -43.35 -12.74
N GLU A 82 26.61 -42.25 -12.80
CA GLU A 82 25.81 -41.93 -13.99
C GLU A 82 26.75 -41.88 -15.19
N ALA A 83 26.34 -42.50 -16.32
CA ALA A 83 27.08 -42.37 -17.57
C ALA A 83 27.16 -40.89 -17.95
N ILE A 84 28.32 -40.43 -18.44
CA ILE A 84 28.50 -39.05 -18.90
C ILE A 84 27.40 -38.76 -19.93
N GLU A 85 26.60 -37.72 -19.71
CA GLU A 85 25.43 -37.37 -20.54
C GLU A 85 25.78 -37.31 -22.04
N ARG A 86 27.01 -36.86 -22.37
CA ARG A 86 27.60 -36.85 -23.73
C ARG A 86 27.46 -38.18 -24.47
N CYS A 87 27.67 -39.30 -23.78
CA CYS A 87 27.69 -40.62 -24.40
C CYS A 87 26.33 -41.01 -25.01
N THR A 88 25.26 -40.33 -24.60
CA THR A 88 23.90 -40.55 -25.11
C THR A 88 23.56 -39.73 -26.36
N PHE A 89 24.41 -38.77 -26.74
CA PHE A 89 24.14 -37.92 -27.90
C PHE A 89 24.40 -38.64 -29.21
N GLU A 90 23.51 -38.44 -30.17
CA GLU A 90 23.69 -38.94 -31.51
C GLU A 90 24.65 -38.05 -32.29
N TRP A 91 25.59 -38.68 -32.99
CA TRP A 91 26.54 -38.00 -33.86
C TRP A 91 26.86 -38.86 -35.09
N CYS A 92 27.55 -38.25 -36.06
CA CYS A 92 28.12 -38.95 -37.19
C CYS A 92 29.34 -38.20 -37.75
N PHE A 93 30.15 -38.89 -38.56
CA PHE A 93 31.23 -38.28 -39.34
C PHE A 93 30.66 -37.41 -40.45
N VAL A 94 31.33 -36.30 -40.73
CA VAL A 94 30.94 -35.30 -41.73
C VAL A 94 32.17 -34.85 -42.54
N ASP A 95 31.93 -34.38 -43.77
CA ASP A 95 32.97 -33.75 -44.57
C ASP A 95 33.10 -32.26 -44.19
N VAL A 96 34.21 -31.89 -43.55
CA VAL A 96 34.51 -30.52 -43.11
C VAL A 96 34.48 -29.51 -44.27
N LYS A 97 34.78 -29.92 -45.51
CA LYS A 97 34.80 -29.03 -46.68
C LYS A 97 33.39 -28.78 -47.24
N ALA A 98 32.45 -29.70 -46.97
CA ALA A 98 31.06 -29.62 -47.43
C ALA A 98 30.07 -29.22 -46.32
N CYS A 99 30.50 -29.24 -45.05
CA CYS A 99 29.67 -28.97 -43.88
C CYS A 99 29.68 -27.48 -43.51
N ASN A 100 28.50 -26.87 -43.39
CA ASN A 100 28.34 -25.50 -42.85
C ASN A 100 27.80 -25.51 -41.40
N ARG A 101 28.19 -26.51 -40.61
CA ARG A 101 27.82 -26.66 -39.19
C ARG A 101 29.07 -26.88 -38.35
N SER A 102 28.93 -26.81 -37.02
CA SER A 102 30.04 -27.15 -36.12
C SER A 102 30.45 -28.62 -36.30
N CYS A 103 31.74 -28.85 -36.45
CA CYS A 103 32.33 -30.17 -36.60
C CYS A 103 33.71 -30.22 -35.94
N HIS A 104 34.04 -31.36 -35.35
CA HIS A 104 35.24 -31.58 -34.55
C HIS A 104 36.13 -32.66 -35.12
N PRO A 105 37.46 -32.51 -35.05
CA PRO A 105 38.37 -33.58 -35.42
C PRO A 105 38.24 -34.76 -34.43
N SER A 106 38.18 -35.96 -34.94
CA SER A 106 38.20 -37.19 -34.17
C SER A 106 39.59 -37.46 -33.63
N LEU A 107 39.63 -37.78 -32.34
CA LEU A 107 40.87 -38.11 -31.65
C LEU A 107 41.14 -39.62 -31.69
N ILE A 108 40.08 -40.43 -31.87
CA ILE A 108 40.15 -41.90 -31.88
C ILE A 108 40.81 -42.39 -33.18
N PHE A 109 40.64 -41.64 -34.27
CA PHE A 109 41.14 -41.97 -35.60
C PHE A 109 42.13 -40.91 -36.09
N THR A 110 43.34 -40.94 -35.55
CA THR A 110 44.46 -40.11 -36.00
C THR A 110 45.38 -40.94 -36.91
N ASN A 111 45.49 -40.59 -38.20
CA ASN A 111 46.41 -41.30 -39.09
C ASN A 111 47.86 -40.80 -38.89
N GLU A 112 48.80 -41.72 -38.64
CA GLU A 112 50.25 -41.38 -38.61
C GLU A 112 50.82 -41.08 -40.02
N VAL A 113 50.11 -41.42 -41.10
CA VAL A 113 50.64 -41.45 -42.48
C VAL A 113 50.09 -40.34 -43.40
N GLU A 114 48.93 -39.74 -43.13
CA GLU A 114 48.38 -38.58 -43.87
C GLU A 114 47.55 -37.63 -42.96
N PRO A 115 47.47 -36.31 -43.28
CA PRO A 115 47.49 -35.23 -42.28
C PRO A 115 46.12 -34.63 -41.85
N GLU A 116 44.98 -35.16 -42.31
CA GLU A 116 43.66 -34.62 -41.92
C GLU A 116 42.89 -35.66 -41.06
N PRO A 117 42.55 -35.35 -39.79
CA PRO A 117 41.72 -36.23 -38.95
C PRO A 117 40.30 -36.32 -39.51
N LEU A 118 39.59 -37.42 -39.22
CA LEU A 118 38.16 -37.53 -39.54
C LEU A 118 37.36 -36.52 -38.72
N TYR A 119 36.40 -35.81 -39.30
CA TYR A 119 35.57 -34.82 -38.58
C TYR A 119 34.18 -35.36 -38.27
N PHE A 120 33.65 -35.08 -37.07
CA PHE A 120 32.30 -35.49 -36.66
C PHE A 120 31.46 -34.31 -36.16
N SER A 121 30.14 -34.46 -36.14
CA SER A 121 29.22 -33.38 -35.76
C SER A 121 27.98 -33.88 -35.01
N TYR A 122 27.77 -33.39 -33.78
CA TYR A 122 26.52 -33.59 -33.02
C TYR A 122 25.38 -32.75 -33.60
N THR A 123 25.68 -31.54 -34.09
CA THR A 123 24.66 -30.59 -34.61
C THR A 123 24.04 -31.04 -35.93
N THR A 124 24.76 -31.86 -36.68
CA THR A 124 24.23 -32.58 -37.85
C THR A 124 23.09 -33.54 -37.48
N CYS A 125 23.19 -34.11 -36.28
CA CYS A 125 22.26 -35.05 -35.68
C CYS A 125 21.30 -34.38 -34.69
N GLY A 126 21.13 -33.06 -34.77
CA GLY A 126 20.12 -32.35 -33.97
C GLY A 126 20.46 -32.17 -32.49
N TYR A 127 21.65 -32.58 -32.05
CA TYR A 127 22.15 -32.32 -30.70
C TYR A 127 22.97 -31.03 -30.69
N VAL A 128 22.66 -30.14 -29.73
CA VAL A 128 23.51 -29.00 -29.43
C VAL A 128 24.60 -29.51 -28.51
N GLU A 129 25.85 -29.30 -28.90
CA GLU A 129 26.99 -29.74 -28.14
C GLU A 129 27.07 -28.99 -26.80
N PRO A 130 27.09 -29.68 -25.64
CA PRO A 130 27.28 -28.99 -24.39
C PRO A 130 28.69 -28.43 -24.28
N ILE A 131 28.79 -27.19 -23.81
CA ILE A 131 30.03 -26.41 -23.70
C ILE A 131 31.11 -27.09 -22.87
N ARG A 132 30.78 -28.02 -21.96
CA ARG A 132 31.80 -28.86 -21.29
C ARG A 132 32.68 -29.64 -22.27
N LEU A 133 32.29 -29.75 -23.54
CA LEU A 133 33.04 -30.35 -24.63
C LEU A 133 33.92 -29.36 -25.40
N LEU A 134 33.75 -28.05 -25.18
CA LEU A 134 34.78 -27.03 -25.42
C LEU A 134 35.90 -27.18 -24.36
N SER A 135 36.32 -28.41 -24.12
CA SER A 135 37.52 -28.77 -23.40
C SER A 135 38.68 -28.17 -24.18
N SER A 136 39.35 -27.16 -23.59
CA SER A 136 40.68 -26.55 -23.86
C SER A 136 41.23 -26.46 -25.29
N ARG A 137 41.00 -27.46 -26.15
CA ARG A 137 41.47 -27.62 -27.54
C ARG A 137 40.78 -26.75 -28.58
N GLU A 138 39.61 -26.18 -28.30
CA GLU A 138 38.98 -25.17 -29.19
C GLU A 138 39.41 -23.75 -28.90
N LEU A 139 40.04 -23.51 -27.73
CA LEU A 139 40.65 -22.21 -27.48
C LEU A 139 41.89 -22.11 -28.35
N PRO A 140 42.06 -21.03 -29.13
CA PRO A 140 43.21 -20.87 -30.02
C PRO A 140 44.57 -20.93 -29.30
N ARG A 141 44.59 -20.85 -27.96
CA ARG A 141 45.77 -20.75 -27.10
C ARG A 141 45.51 -21.43 -25.75
N ASP A 142 46.56 -22.09 -25.23
CA ASP A 142 46.59 -22.69 -23.89
C ASP A 142 46.69 -21.65 -22.76
N THR A 143 46.94 -20.38 -23.09
CA THR A 143 47.14 -19.28 -22.13
C THR A 143 46.32 -18.06 -22.50
N LEU A 144 45.49 -17.59 -21.58
CA LEU A 144 44.65 -16.39 -21.72
C LEU A 144 45.43 -15.12 -21.39
N ARG A 145 45.28 -14.08 -22.21
CA ARG A 145 45.78 -12.73 -21.87
C ARG A 145 44.68 -11.96 -21.17
N ILE A 146 44.97 -11.47 -19.98
CA ILE A 146 44.01 -10.71 -19.17
C ILE A 146 44.56 -9.32 -18.86
N SER A 147 43.69 -8.34 -18.67
CA SER A 147 44.06 -7.00 -18.24
C SER A 147 43.12 -6.49 -17.16
N TYR A 148 43.62 -5.66 -16.25
CA TYR A 148 42.83 -5.03 -15.20
C TYR A 148 42.69 -3.53 -15.47
N PRO A 149 41.47 -2.95 -15.45
CA PRO A 149 41.26 -1.53 -15.68
C PRO A 149 41.65 -0.65 -14.47
N GLY A 150 41.64 -1.22 -13.26
CA GLY A 150 41.80 -0.51 -11.99
C GLY A 150 41.07 -1.24 -10.87
N ASP A 151 41.14 -0.70 -9.67
CA ASP A 151 40.41 -1.21 -8.50
C ASP A 151 39.02 -0.55 -8.44
N ASP A 152 38.02 -1.29 -7.97
CA ASP A 152 36.61 -0.93 -7.84
C ASP A 152 36.00 -1.68 -6.65
N TYR A 153 36.13 -1.07 -5.48
CA TYR A 153 35.57 -1.52 -4.20
C TYR A 153 35.78 -3.03 -3.95
N TYR A 154 34.76 -3.72 -3.43
CA TYR A 154 34.77 -5.17 -3.20
C TYR A 154 34.64 -6.01 -4.48
N TRP A 155 34.36 -5.38 -5.63
CA TRP A 155 34.27 -6.09 -6.91
C TRP A 155 35.66 -6.49 -7.43
N LEU A 156 36.66 -5.62 -7.25
CA LEU A 156 38.05 -5.86 -7.61
C LEU A 156 38.96 -4.91 -6.82
N TYR A 157 39.86 -5.41 -5.98
CA TYR A 157 40.83 -4.59 -5.27
C TYR A 157 42.21 -5.26 -5.22
N THR A 158 43.23 -4.46 -4.97
CA THR A 158 44.59 -4.96 -4.74
C THR A 158 44.86 -5.06 -3.25
N ASP A 159 45.28 -6.23 -2.77
CA ASP A 159 45.69 -6.42 -1.39
C ASP A 159 47.06 -5.74 -1.09
N GLU A 160 47.47 -5.74 0.18
CA GLU A 160 48.76 -5.19 0.61
C GLU A 160 49.98 -5.89 -0.03
N ASN A 161 49.81 -7.13 -0.51
CA ASN A 161 50.86 -7.93 -1.15
C ASN A 161 50.93 -7.72 -2.67
N GLY A 162 50.03 -6.91 -3.25
CA GLY A 162 49.94 -6.68 -4.69
C GLY A 162 49.15 -7.74 -5.47
N LEU A 163 48.44 -8.63 -4.77
CA LEU A 163 47.54 -9.63 -5.36
C LEU A 163 46.16 -9.02 -5.60
N LYS A 164 45.55 -9.39 -6.73
CA LYS A 164 44.18 -8.98 -7.05
C LYS A 164 43.18 -9.92 -6.39
N GLU A 165 42.23 -9.34 -5.66
CA GLU A 165 41.13 -10.03 -5.00
C GLU A 165 39.79 -9.33 -5.34
N GLY A 166 38.68 -9.94 -4.96
CA GLY A 166 37.33 -9.41 -5.18
C GLY A 166 36.42 -10.39 -5.91
N VAL A 167 35.13 -10.04 -5.99
CA VAL A 167 34.08 -10.88 -6.57
C VAL A 167 34.39 -11.30 -8.01
N VAL A 168 34.91 -10.38 -8.81
CA VAL A 168 35.19 -10.66 -10.23
C VAL A 168 36.42 -11.58 -10.39
N ILE A 169 37.34 -11.58 -9.41
CA ILE A 169 38.49 -12.49 -9.37
C ILE A 169 38.04 -13.90 -9.02
N ASP A 170 37.26 -14.07 -7.95
CA ASP A 170 36.72 -15.39 -7.57
C ASP A 170 35.94 -15.98 -8.74
N MET A 171 35.03 -15.18 -9.32
CA MET A 171 34.29 -15.59 -10.50
C MET A 171 35.23 -16.00 -11.64
N PHE A 172 36.26 -15.22 -11.97
CA PHE A 172 37.19 -15.58 -13.05
C PHE A 172 38.02 -16.83 -12.75
N VAL A 173 38.59 -16.93 -11.54
CA VAL A 173 39.48 -18.03 -11.15
C VAL A 173 38.68 -19.33 -11.10
N ASP A 174 37.53 -19.35 -10.42
CA ASP A 174 36.71 -20.55 -10.26
C ASP A 174 36.14 -20.98 -11.61
N VAL A 175 35.62 -20.01 -12.40
CA VAL A 175 35.02 -20.30 -13.71
C VAL A 175 36.04 -20.78 -14.73
N MET A 176 37.20 -20.14 -14.83
CA MET A 176 38.13 -20.39 -15.94
C MET A 176 39.23 -21.40 -15.59
N ARG A 177 39.74 -21.39 -14.35
CA ARG A 177 40.82 -22.31 -13.95
C ARG A 177 40.26 -23.70 -13.64
N GLU A 178 39.21 -23.81 -12.84
CA GLU A 178 38.73 -25.12 -12.39
C GLU A 178 38.03 -25.89 -13.51
N ASN A 179 37.33 -25.21 -14.43
CA ASN A 179 36.57 -25.86 -15.49
C ASN A 179 37.34 -26.07 -16.80
N PHE A 180 38.32 -25.22 -17.13
CA PHE A 180 39.06 -25.31 -18.39
C PHE A 180 40.56 -25.60 -18.24
N ASN A 181 41.11 -25.59 -17.02
CA ASN A 181 42.54 -25.78 -16.77
C ASN A 181 43.43 -24.86 -17.64
N LEU A 182 43.02 -23.60 -17.78
CA LEU A 182 43.72 -22.59 -18.58
C LEU A 182 44.65 -21.78 -17.69
N ASP A 183 45.89 -21.61 -18.14
CA ASP A 183 46.78 -20.62 -17.58
C ASP A 183 46.42 -19.22 -18.09
N TYR A 184 46.81 -18.18 -17.36
CA TYR A 184 46.66 -16.80 -17.80
C TYR A 184 47.91 -15.98 -17.58
N VAL A 185 48.06 -14.93 -18.38
CA VAL A 185 49.13 -13.94 -18.31
C VAL A 185 48.51 -12.56 -18.27
N GLU A 186 48.91 -11.77 -17.28
CA GLU A 186 48.54 -10.38 -17.18
C GLU A 186 49.27 -9.53 -18.24
N VAL A 187 48.50 -8.73 -18.98
CA VAL A 187 48.97 -7.76 -19.96
C VAL A 187 48.60 -6.37 -19.45
N PRO A 188 49.58 -5.45 -19.26
CA PRO A 188 49.29 -4.10 -18.79
C PRO A 188 48.46 -3.32 -19.82
N LEU A 189 47.76 -2.29 -19.34
CA LEU A 189 47.03 -1.38 -20.23
C LEU A 189 47.97 -0.63 -21.17
N LEU A 190 47.63 -0.58 -22.44
CA LEU A 190 48.39 0.10 -23.47
C LEU A 190 48.25 1.62 -23.33
N ASN A 191 49.38 2.34 -23.32
CA ASN A 191 49.39 3.80 -23.31
C ASN A 191 48.58 4.41 -24.47
N ARG A 192 48.61 3.80 -25.67
CA ARG A 192 47.78 4.28 -26.80
C ARG A 192 46.27 4.24 -26.51
N SER A 193 45.81 3.23 -25.77
CA SER A 193 44.39 3.09 -25.42
C SER A 193 44.03 4.10 -24.33
N LEU A 194 44.93 4.34 -23.37
CA LEU A 194 44.76 5.36 -22.33
C LEU A 194 44.78 6.78 -22.91
N GLU A 195 45.63 7.06 -23.89
CA GLU A 195 45.67 8.36 -24.59
C GLU A 195 44.40 8.60 -25.43
N GLN A 196 43.84 7.54 -26.02
CA GLN A 196 42.61 7.63 -26.80
C GLN A 196 41.37 7.80 -25.92
N TYR A 197 41.36 7.16 -24.73
CA TYR A 197 40.26 7.22 -23.77
C TYR A 197 40.77 7.69 -22.39
N PRO A 198 41.20 8.96 -22.25
CA PRO A 198 41.84 9.45 -21.04
C PRO A 198 40.89 9.57 -19.85
N THR A 199 39.57 9.60 -20.09
CA THR A 199 38.54 9.74 -19.06
C THR A 199 38.16 8.43 -18.39
N SER A 200 38.49 7.27 -18.98
CA SER A 200 38.07 5.97 -18.42
C SER A 200 39.03 4.85 -18.79
N SER A 201 39.77 4.36 -17.79
CA SER A 201 40.62 3.18 -17.91
C SER A 201 39.82 1.92 -18.30
N TYR A 202 38.56 1.83 -17.87
CA TYR A 202 37.63 0.77 -18.27
C TYR A 202 37.30 0.81 -19.77
N THR A 203 37.05 2.01 -20.33
CA THR A 203 36.84 2.13 -21.78
C THR A 203 38.13 1.84 -22.55
N ALA A 204 39.30 2.27 -22.03
CA ALA A 204 40.60 1.91 -22.60
C ALA A 204 40.87 0.39 -22.60
N CYS A 205 40.49 -0.33 -21.53
CA CYS A 205 40.62 -1.78 -21.46
C CYS A 205 39.68 -2.48 -22.46
N THR A 206 38.44 -2.01 -22.59
CA THR A 206 37.48 -2.51 -23.58
C THR A 206 38.03 -2.37 -25.00
N HIS A 207 38.64 -1.23 -25.31
CA HIS A 207 39.32 -1.01 -26.59
C HIS A 207 40.49 -1.97 -26.80
N GLN A 208 41.24 -2.29 -25.74
CA GLN A 208 42.37 -3.24 -25.80
C GLN A 208 41.92 -4.67 -26.16
N VAL A 209 40.75 -5.10 -25.69
CA VAL A 209 40.11 -6.36 -26.11
C VAL A 209 39.72 -6.30 -27.58
N ALA A 210 39.10 -5.18 -28.01
CA ALA A 210 38.64 -5.00 -29.39
C ALA A 210 39.77 -5.08 -30.43
N ILE A 211 40.97 -4.60 -30.08
CA ILE A 211 42.16 -4.67 -30.95
C ILE A 211 42.93 -6.01 -30.83
N GLY A 212 42.46 -6.94 -29.99
CA GLY A 212 43.01 -8.30 -29.86
C GLY A 212 44.32 -8.41 -29.08
N GLU A 213 44.68 -7.39 -28.31
CA GLU A 213 45.92 -7.37 -27.50
C GLU A 213 45.76 -8.15 -26.18
N THR A 214 44.56 -8.10 -25.60
CA THR A 214 44.15 -8.92 -24.46
C THR A 214 42.88 -9.70 -24.82
N ASP A 215 42.68 -10.88 -24.24
CA ASP A 215 41.56 -11.75 -24.59
C ASP A 215 40.29 -11.45 -23.78
N LEU A 216 40.45 -10.89 -22.58
CA LEU A 216 39.39 -10.35 -21.73
C LEU A 216 39.95 -9.31 -20.74
N CYS A 217 39.10 -8.40 -20.26
CA CYS A 217 39.47 -7.51 -19.15
C CYS A 217 38.71 -7.88 -17.89
N ILE A 218 39.42 -8.16 -16.80
CA ILE A 218 38.80 -8.51 -15.52
C ILE A 218 38.56 -7.24 -14.73
N GLY A 219 37.31 -7.01 -14.37
CA GLY A 219 36.84 -5.87 -13.61
C GLY A 219 35.34 -5.74 -13.73
N ASN A 220 34.77 -4.77 -13.03
CA ASN A 220 33.33 -4.55 -13.02
C ASN A 220 32.92 -3.53 -14.08
N PHE A 221 32.57 -4.00 -15.28
CA PHE A 221 32.27 -3.11 -16.40
C PHE A 221 30.78 -2.88 -16.57
N TRP A 222 30.42 -1.60 -16.67
CA TRP A 222 29.14 -1.20 -17.21
C TRP A 222 29.04 -1.46 -18.70
N VAL A 223 27.97 -2.16 -19.09
CA VAL A 223 27.60 -2.43 -20.46
C VAL A 223 26.93 -1.18 -21.05
N THR A 224 27.72 -0.37 -21.76
CA THR A 224 27.25 0.84 -22.46
C THR A 224 27.23 0.63 -23.97
N SER A 225 26.46 1.45 -24.70
CA SER A 225 26.42 1.39 -26.17
C SER A 225 27.79 1.62 -26.81
N GLU A 226 28.59 2.53 -26.24
CA GLU A 226 29.97 2.80 -26.66
C GLU A 226 30.84 1.54 -26.55
N ARG A 227 30.82 0.86 -25.41
CA ARG A 227 31.69 -0.29 -25.15
C ARG A 227 31.27 -1.55 -25.92
N VAL A 228 29.96 -1.81 -26.02
CA VAL A 228 29.41 -2.94 -26.80
C VAL A 228 29.67 -2.76 -28.30
N SER A 229 29.81 -1.51 -28.77
CA SER A 229 30.18 -1.26 -30.17
C SER A 229 31.64 -1.62 -30.49
N MET A 230 32.49 -1.82 -29.48
CA MET A 230 33.91 -2.16 -29.64
C MET A 230 34.16 -3.66 -29.59
N THR A 231 33.60 -4.35 -28.58
CA THR A 231 33.82 -5.79 -28.37
C THR A 231 32.59 -6.46 -27.76
N SER A 232 32.62 -7.79 -27.73
CA SER A 232 31.60 -8.61 -27.09
C SER A 232 31.70 -8.56 -25.56
N PHE A 233 30.56 -8.68 -24.90
CA PHE A 233 30.46 -8.80 -23.45
C PHE A 233 29.89 -10.16 -23.08
N ALA A 234 30.33 -10.71 -21.95
CA ALA A 234 29.73 -11.91 -21.39
C ALA A 234 28.31 -11.63 -20.87
N SER A 235 27.58 -12.67 -20.46
CA SER A 235 26.33 -12.55 -19.72
C SER A 235 26.49 -11.58 -18.55
N PRO A 236 25.59 -10.61 -18.37
CA PRO A 236 25.58 -9.79 -17.17
C PRO A 236 25.43 -10.63 -15.91
N TYR A 237 26.18 -10.28 -14.88
CA TYR A 237 26.16 -10.92 -13.56
C TYR A 237 25.64 -9.98 -12.46
N HIS A 238 25.54 -8.68 -12.74
CA HIS A 238 25.03 -7.68 -11.80
C HIS A 238 24.19 -6.63 -12.52
N THR A 239 23.26 -5.97 -11.83
CA THR A 239 22.49 -4.85 -12.36
C THR A 239 22.60 -3.66 -11.41
N PHE A 240 23.16 -2.57 -11.92
CA PHE A 240 23.29 -1.30 -11.21
C PHE A 240 22.05 -0.44 -11.45
N THR A 241 21.40 -0.06 -10.36
CA THR A 241 20.22 0.81 -10.34
C THR A 241 20.67 2.20 -9.88
N PHE A 242 20.55 3.19 -10.76
CA PHE A 242 20.94 4.56 -10.47
C PHE A 242 19.77 5.36 -9.94
N PHE A 243 20.03 6.12 -8.87
CA PHE A 243 19.09 7.03 -8.25
C PHE A 243 19.67 8.44 -8.19
N VAL A 244 18.77 9.40 -7.98
CA VAL A 244 19.13 10.77 -7.66
C VAL A 244 19.27 10.87 -6.15
N TYR A 245 20.37 11.44 -5.67
CA TYR A 245 20.63 11.64 -4.25
C TYR A 245 20.77 13.13 -3.96
N VAL A 246 20.12 13.55 -2.88
CA VAL A 246 20.03 14.96 -2.47
C VAL A 246 20.28 15.08 -0.98
N VAL A 247 20.71 16.27 -0.54
CA VAL A 247 20.79 16.55 0.89
C VAL A 247 19.39 16.46 1.48
N THR A 248 19.24 15.60 2.46
CA THR A 248 18.06 15.51 3.28
C THR A 248 18.32 16.20 4.61
N ASP A 249 17.32 16.97 5.05
CA ASP A 249 17.37 17.61 6.36
C ASP A 249 16.38 16.88 7.26
N ASP A 250 16.89 16.34 8.38
CA ASP A 250 16.08 15.76 9.47
C ASP A 250 15.44 16.87 10.32
N GLY A 251 15.42 18.10 9.79
CA GLY A 251 15.02 19.32 10.47
C GLY A 251 13.69 19.18 11.20
N GLU A 252 13.66 19.76 12.42
CA GLU A 252 12.48 19.78 13.28
C GLU A 252 11.24 20.17 12.48
N MET A 253 10.19 19.34 12.59
CA MET A 253 8.93 19.58 11.90
C MET A 253 8.39 20.96 12.23
N SER A 254 7.97 21.68 11.18
CA SER A 254 7.31 22.97 11.36
C SER A 254 6.00 22.78 12.14
N PHE A 255 5.63 23.76 12.96
CA PHE A 255 4.35 23.75 13.67
C PHE A 255 3.15 23.52 12.72
N SER A 256 3.23 24.05 11.49
CA SER A 256 2.20 23.87 10.47
C SER A 256 2.07 22.41 10.00
N GLU A 257 3.20 21.72 9.84
CA GLU A 257 3.24 20.31 9.44
C GLU A 257 2.71 19.42 10.55
N LEU A 258 3.13 19.69 11.78
CA LEU A 258 2.66 19.00 12.99
C LEU A 258 1.12 19.07 13.12
N MET A 259 0.54 20.24 12.81
CA MET A 259 -0.90 20.45 12.85
C MET A 259 -1.64 19.77 11.68
N SER A 260 -1.00 19.65 10.52
CA SER A 260 -1.61 19.11 9.30
C SER A 260 -1.63 17.58 9.24
N ARG A 261 -0.74 16.90 9.98
CA ARG A 261 -0.59 15.43 9.96
C ARG A 261 -1.91 14.65 10.14
N PRO A 262 -2.80 14.98 11.10
CA PRO A 262 -4.08 14.30 11.23
C PRO A 262 -5.01 14.42 10.01
N PHE A 263 -4.79 15.40 9.12
CA PHE A 263 -5.62 15.65 7.95
C PHE A 263 -5.07 15.04 6.66
N LEU A 264 -3.84 14.52 6.64
CA LEU A 264 -3.19 13.89 5.49
C LEU A 264 -3.96 12.72 4.84
N PRO A 265 -4.68 11.85 5.58
CA PRO A 265 -5.31 10.66 5.00
C PRO A 265 -6.34 10.94 3.90
N PHE A 266 -6.90 12.15 3.87
CA PHE A 266 -7.90 12.58 2.90
C PHE A 266 -7.55 13.96 2.33
N SER A 267 -7.79 14.14 1.02
CA SER A 267 -7.69 15.46 0.41
C SER A 267 -8.72 16.43 0.99
N PHE A 268 -8.46 17.74 0.91
CA PHE A 268 -9.42 18.75 1.34
C PHE A 268 -10.79 18.63 0.63
N ALA A 269 -10.81 18.15 -0.62
CA ALA A 269 -12.05 17.87 -1.33
C ALA A 269 -12.83 16.72 -0.68
N ALA A 270 -12.15 15.64 -0.29
CA ALA A 270 -12.77 14.51 0.41
C ALA A 270 -13.30 14.92 1.79
N TRP A 271 -12.55 15.72 2.56
CA TRP A 271 -13.04 16.31 3.80
C TRP A 271 -14.30 17.16 3.60
N GLY A 272 -14.32 17.99 2.55
CA GLY A 272 -15.50 18.78 2.19
C GLY A 272 -16.72 17.91 1.88
N LEU A 273 -16.53 16.81 1.15
CA LEU A 273 -17.60 15.84 0.86
C LEU A 273 -18.09 15.13 2.13
N LEU A 274 -17.21 14.80 3.06
CA LEU A 274 -17.60 14.21 4.35
C LEU A 274 -18.50 15.17 5.14
N VAL A 275 -18.10 16.44 5.28
CA VAL A 275 -18.92 17.47 5.96
C VAL A 275 -20.27 17.65 5.25
N ALA A 276 -20.28 17.72 3.92
CA ALA A 276 -21.51 17.82 3.15
C ALA A 276 -22.44 16.61 3.37
N SER A 277 -21.88 15.40 3.48
CA SER A 277 -22.64 14.18 3.76
C SER A 277 -23.31 14.22 5.15
N PHE A 278 -22.66 14.79 6.16
CA PHE A 278 -23.24 14.94 7.51
C PHE A 278 -24.40 15.93 7.52
N VAL A 279 -24.23 17.07 6.86
CA VAL A 279 -25.29 18.07 6.73
C VAL A 279 -26.48 17.49 5.96
N LEU A 280 -26.21 16.74 4.89
CA LEU A 280 -27.26 16.07 4.11
C LEU A 280 -28.01 15.05 4.96
N LEU A 281 -27.31 14.17 5.69
CA LEU A 281 -27.94 13.17 6.55
C LEU A 281 -28.76 13.84 7.65
N SER A 282 -28.20 14.85 8.32
CA SER A 282 -28.89 15.61 9.36
C SER A 282 -30.17 16.26 8.82
N THR A 283 -30.12 16.81 7.61
CA THR A 283 -31.28 17.41 6.94
C THR A 283 -32.35 16.36 6.63
N VAL A 284 -31.97 15.24 6.02
CA VAL A 284 -32.91 14.16 5.69
C VAL A 284 -33.53 13.56 6.95
N MET A 285 -32.75 13.31 7.99
CA MET A 285 -33.26 12.81 9.27
C MET A 285 -34.16 13.82 9.97
N PHE A 286 -33.83 15.11 9.93
CA PHE A 286 -34.69 16.17 10.46
C PHE A 286 -36.05 16.18 9.74
N LEU A 287 -36.08 16.07 8.41
CA LEU A 287 -37.32 16.01 7.64
C LEU A 287 -38.17 14.78 7.99
N LEU A 288 -37.55 13.58 8.00
CA LEU A 288 -38.25 12.33 8.29
C LEU A 288 -38.83 12.28 9.72
N GLU A 289 -38.09 12.78 10.71
CA GLU A 289 -38.55 12.76 12.11
C GLU A 289 -39.56 13.88 12.40
N ARG A 290 -39.47 15.01 11.68
CA ARG A 290 -40.43 16.11 11.82
C ARG A 290 -41.83 15.72 11.36
N GLU A 291 -41.95 15.00 10.24
CA GLU A 291 -43.26 14.50 9.75
C GLU A 291 -43.97 13.66 10.81
N LEU A 292 -43.25 12.77 11.50
CA LEU A 292 -43.83 11.99 12.61
C LEU A 292 -44.29 12.85 13.78
N ILE A 293 -43.57 13.94 14.09
CA ILE A 293 -43.91 14.83 15.20
C ILE A 293 -45.18 15.60 14.87
N GLU A 294 -45.29 16.11 13.64
CA GLU A 294 -46.49 16.83 13.18
C GLU A 294 -47.72 15.91 13.15
N ASP A 295 -47.58 14.67 12.67
CA ASP A 295 -48.64 13.66 12.70
C ASP A 295 -49.09 13.31 14.13
N LYS A 296 -48.14 13.17 15.07
CA LYS A 296 -48.44 12.92 16.48
C LYS A 296 -49.15 14.10 17.13
N LYS A 297 -48.72 15.34 16.85
CA LYS A 297 -49.38 16.55 17.34
C LYS A 297 -50.83 16.63 16.83
N ALA A 298 -51.04 16.41 15.53
CA ALA A 298 -52.37 16.39 14.92
C ALA A 298 -53.28 15.30 15.51
N SER A 299 -52.73 14.10 15.77
CA SER A 299 -53.46 13.00 16.41
C SER A 299 -53.83 13.32 17.87
N ASN A 300 -52.88 13.84 18.65
CA ASN A 300 -53.11 14.24 20.05
C ASN A 300 -54.13 15.38 20.17
N GLN A 301 -54.12 16.34 19.24
CA GLN A 301 -55.10 17.43 19.20
C GLN A 301 -56.51 16.90 18.89
N LYS A 302 -56.65 15.97 17.93
CA LYS A 302 -57.91 15.27 17.66
C LYS A 302 -58.40 14.48 18.88
N LEU A 303 -57.50 13.82 19.61
CA LEU A 303 -57.82 13.08 20.83
C LEU A 303 -58.31 14.02 21.94
N ARG A 304 -57.63 15.16 22.16
CA ARG A 304 -58.04 16.18 23.14
C ARG A 304 -59.42 16.76 22.84
N ALA A 305 -59.69 17.11 21.58
CA ALA A 305 -61.01 17.60 21.15
C ALA A 305 -62.11 16.54 21.36
N THR A 306 -61.80 15.27 21.14
CA THR A 306 -62.73 14.16 21.38
C THR A 306 -63.00 13.97 22.88
N LEU A 307 -61.97 14.06 23.73
CA LEU A 307 -62.11 13.98 25.19
C LEU A 307 -62.89 15.17 25.77
N GLN A 308 -62.63 16.40 25.32
CA GLN A 308 -63.40 17.58 25.72
C GLN A 308 -64.88 17.45 25.36
N ASN A 309 -65.21 16.89 24.19
CA ASN A 309 -66.59 16.60 23.78
C ASN A 309 -67.27 15.51 24.66
N ILE A 310 -66.52 14.56 25.21
CA ILE A 310 -67.06 13.54 26.12
C ILE A 310 -67.29 14.14 27.52
N VAL A 311 -66.33 14.91 28.05
CA VAL A 311 -66.44 15.56 29.37
C VAL A 311 -67.60 16.54 29.42
N THR A 312 -67.78 17.35 28.38
CA THR A 312 -68.93 18.27 28.27
C THR A 312 -70.27 17.54 28.21
N ARG A 313 -70.35 16.38 27.55
CA ARG A 313 -71.58 15.56 27.55
C ARG A 313 -71.89 14.92 28.90
N ILE A 314 -70.88 14.58 29.71
CA ILE A 314 -71.09 14.03 31.07
C ILE A 314 -71.53 15.15 32.04
N ALA A 315 -70.95 16.35 31.94
CA ALA A 315 -71.28 17.50 32.79
C ALA A 315 -72.73 18.01 32.62
N VAL A 316 -73.32 17.85 31.43
CA VAL A 316 -74.72 18.25 31.15
C VAL A 316 -75.75 17.30 31.78
N ASN A 317 -75.36 16.09 32.19
CA ASN A 317 -76.29 15.09 32.73
C ASN A 317 -76.36 15.03 34.27
N SER A 318 -75.74 15.98 35.00
CA SER A 318 -75.61 15.94 36.47
C SER A 318 -76.19 17.15 37.21
N THR A 319 -77.31 17.73 36.78
CA THR A 319 -78.08 18.71 37.57
C THR A 319 -79.37 18.07 38.12
N PRO A 320 -79.55 17.95 39.46
CA PRO A 320 -80.82 17.52 40.04
C PRO A 320 -81.78 18.72 40.21
N GLU A 321 -83.00 18.60 39.69
CA GLU A 321 -84.14 19.50 39.95
C GLU A 321 -84.59 19.44 41.43
N PRO A 322 -85.09 20.53 42.03
CA PRO A 322 -85.60 20.54 43.40
C PRO A 322 -87.13 20.31 43.44
N PRO A 323 -87.68 19.64 44.47
CA PRO A 323 -89.12 19.73 44.79
C PRO A 323 -89.38 20.52 46.08
N GLU A 324 -90.44 21.33 46.07
CA GLU A 324 -91.01 22.03 47.24
C GLU A 324 -91.81 21.09 48.19
N PRO A 325 -92.01 21.48 49.48
CA PRO A 325 -92.43 20.58 50.57
C PRO A 325 -93.97 20.58 50.74
N PRO A 326 -94.61 19.77 51.63
CA PRO A 326 -94.72 20.20 53.04
C PRO A 326 -95.08 19.15 54.17
N TRP A 327 -94.90 19.59 55.43
CA TRP A 327 -95.34 19.12 56.79
C TRP A 327 -95.03 17.69 57.32
N GLY A 328 -94.50 17.65 58.57
CA GLY A 328 -95.06 16.76 59.60
C GLY A 328 -94.12 15.86 60.41
N ALA A 329 -93.70 16.37 61.58
CA ALA A 329 -93.58 15.64 62.86
C ALA A 329 -92.42 14.65 63.17
N ARG A 330 -91.66 15.07 64.19
CA ARG A 330 -91.28 14.37 65.44
C ARG A 330 -90.04 13.45 65.52
N ILE A 331 -89.07 13.99 66.26
CA ILE A 331 -88.44 13.48 67.51
C ILE A 331 -87.37 12.37 67.43
N SER A 332 -86.21 12.75 68.00
CA SER A 332 -85.18 11.94 68.70
C SER A 332 -84.30 11.02 67.87
N ALA A 333 -83.08 10.66 68.22
CA ALA A 333 -81.99 11.14 69.06
C ALA A 333 -80.89 10.07 68.92
N VAL A 334 -79.67 10.33 69.40
CA VAL A 334 -78.66 9.33 69.80
C VAL A 334 -77.80 8.68 68.70
N GLU A 335 -76.60 9.26 68.57
CA GLU A 335 -75.31 8.64 68.95
C GLU A 335 -74.75 7.37 68.25
N ARG A 336 -73.55 7.57 67.68
CA ARG A 336 -72.31 6.74 67.66
C ARG A 336 -72.35 5.23 67.33
N ARG A 337 -71.59 4.97 66.25
CA ARG A 337 -70.46 4.00 66.08
C ARG A 337 -70.72 2.57 65.57
N SER A 338 -69.73 2.21 64.73
CA SER A 338 -69.12 0.90 64.42
C SER A 338 -69.74 -0.05 63.39
N GLN A 339 -69.01 -0.14 62.25
CA GLN A 339 -68.43 -1.34 61.63
C GLN A 339 -69.30 -2.52 61.13
N ALA A 340 -68.87 -2.98 59.95
CA ALA A 340 -68.90 -4.35 59.40
C ALA A 340 -70.08 -4.81 58.50
N VAL A 341 -69.87 -4.76 57.16
CA VAL A 341 -69.72 -5.92 56.21
C VAL A 341 -70.88 -6.96 56.22
N LYS A 342 -71.75 -7.17 55.19
CA LYS A 342 -71.53 -7.82 53.85
C LYS A 342 -72.78 -7.72 52.92
N TYR A 343 -72.47 -7.62 51.61
CA TYR A 343 -73.09 -8.18 50.38
C TYR A 343 -74.57 -7.97 50.00
N THR A 344 -74.79 -7.43 48.79
CA THR A 344 -75.26 -8.23 47.63
C THR A 344 -74.93 -7.54 46.30
N GLU A 345 -74.64 -8.38 45.31
CA GLU A 345 -74.15 -8.09 43.97
C GLU A 345 -75.25 -7.48 43.08
N GLY A 346 -74.85 -6.51 42.26
CA GLY A 346 -75.58 -6.05 41.08
C GLY A 346 -74.56 -5.73 39.99
N GLU A 347 -74.69 -6.42 38.85
CA GLU A 347 -73.75 -6.45 37.71
C GLU A 347 -73.32 -5.06 37.20
N PRO A 348 -72.02 -4.82 36.94
CA PRO A 348 -71.59 -3.77 36.05
C PRO A 348 -71.60 -4.27 34.59
N SER A 349 -72.27 -3.50 33.74
CA SER A 349 -72.43 -3.74 32.29
C SER A 349 -71.11 -4.02 31.55
N ALA A 350 -71.19 -4.88 30.53
CA ALA A 350 -70.12 -5.38 29.65
C ALA A 350 -69.29 -4.30 28.90
N VAL A 351 -69.53 -3.01 29.13
CA VAL A 351 -68.80 -1.90 28.50
C VAL A 351 -67.47 -1.63 29.23
N CYS A 352 -67.43 -1.80 30.56
CA CYS A 352 -66.21 -1.54 31.36
C CYS A 352 -65.14 -2.61 31.19
N GLU A 353 -65.53 -3.87 30.96
CA GLU A 353 -64.57 -4.98 30.82
C GLU A 353 -63.87 -4.97 29.45
N LYS A 354 -64.56 -4.50 28.41
CA LYS A 354 -64.00 -4.32 27.06
C LYS A 354 -62.98 -3.18 27.00
N PHE A 355 -63.12 -2.17 27.86
CA PHE A 355 -62.16 -1.06 27.96
C PHE A 355 -60.89 -1.48 28.71
N LYS A 356 -61.02 -2.35 29.73
CA LYS A 356 -59.88 -2.86 30.53
C LYS A 356 -58.98 -3.84 29.75
N ARG A 357 -59.54 -4.66 28.84
CA ARG A 357 -58.74 -5.60 28.02
C ARG A 357 -57.97 -4.96 26.86
N ARG A 358 -58.31 -3.74 26.43
CA ARG A 358 -57.64 -3.09 25.28
C ARG A 358 -56.40 -2.26 25.68
N ASN A 359 -56.18 -2.00 26.97
CA ASN A 359 -55.12 -1.11 27.47
C ASN A 359 -54.08 -1.78 28.38
N SER A 360 -54.00 -3.11 28.44
CA SER A 360 -53.00 -3.80 29.28
C SER A 360 -51.60 -3.94 28.66
N GLU A 361 -51.21 -3.10 27.70
CA GLU A 361 -49.90 -3.20 27.04
C GLU A 361 -49.16 -1.87 26.88
N LYS A 362 -49.62 -0.80 27.55
CA LYS A 362 -48.86 0.44 27.66
C LYS A 362 -48.95 0.96 29.09
N GLU A 363 -48.00 0.52 29.89
CA GLU A 363 -47.57 1.24 31.08
C GLU A 363 -47.09 2.62 30.59
N LEU A 364 -48.01 3.60 30.67
CA LEU A 364 -47.73 5.00 30.39
C LEU A 364 -47.38 5.60 31.74
N ASP A 365 -46.08 5.75 32.00
CA ASP A 365 -45.57 6.50 33.13
C ASP A 365 -46.18 7.90 33.11
N LEU A 366 -47.12 8.11 34.04
CA LEU A 366 -47.82 9.37 34.30
C LEU A 366 -47.13 10.09 35.47
N GLU A 367 -45.83 10.32 35.36
CA GLU A 367 -45.08 11.24 36.22
C GLU A 367 -44.39 12.27 35.32
N GLY A 368 -45.04 13.42 35.10
CA GLY A 368 -44.47 14.50 34.27
C GLY A 368 -45.47 15.45 33.61
N LEU A 369 -46.75 15.41 33.97
CA LEU A 369 -47.74 16.42 33.55
C LEU A 369 -47.68 17.61 34.52
N ASP A 370 -46.78 18.54 34.21
CA ASP A 370 -46.81 19.90 34.76
C ASP A 370 -48.05 20.62 34.22
N TRP A 371 -48.91 21.10 35.11
CA TRP A 371 -50.09 21.89 34.75
C TRP A 371 -49.65 23.33 34.53
N GLY A 372 -49.09 23.60 33.35
CA GLY A 372 -49.02 24.97 32.83
C GLY A 372 -50.42 25.38 32.38
N GLU A 373 -51.05 26.29 33.14
CA GLU A 373 -52.12 27.15 32.63
C GLU A 373 -51.51 28.04 31.55
N ASP A 374 -51.62 27.62 30.28
CA ASP A 374 -51.45 28.53 29.15
C ASP A 374 -52.72 29.38 29.07
N ASP A 375 -52.70 30.52 29.77
CA ASP A 375 -53.64 31.61 29.53
C ASP A 375 -53.45 32.08 28.08
N GLU A 376 -54.52 31.98 27.27
CA GLU A 376 -54.59 32.60 25.95
C GLU A 376 -54.53 34.13 26.10
N GLU A 377 -53.31 34.68 26.10
CA GLU A 377 -53.08 36.09 25.76
C GLU A 377 -52.83 36.17 24.25
N ASP A 378 -53.71 36.89 23.55
CA ASP A 378 -53.55 37.27 22.15
C ASP A 378 -52.30 38.17 21.98
N GLU A 379 -51.11 37.59 21.82
CA GLU A 379 -49.88 38.29 21.45
C GLU A 379 -49.54 38.09 19.95
N ASP A 380 -49.52 39.21 19.23
CA ASP A 380 -48.85 39.54 17.96
C ASP A 380 -48.40 38.37 17.03
N GLU A 381 -49.09 38.22 15.88
CA GLU A 381 -48.78 37.27 14.79
C GLU A 381 -47.33 37.34 14.23
N GLU A 382 -46.56 38.41 14.52
CA GLU A 382 -45.15 38.53 14.11
C GLU A 382 -44.16 37.86 15.07
N GLY A 383 -44.50 37.70 16.36
CA GLY A 383 -43.64 37.05 17.37
C GLY A 383 -43.55 35.53 17.20
N GLY A 384 -44.67 34.88 16.88
CA GLY A 384 -44.75 33.41 16.75
C GLY A 384 -43.91 32.83 15.59
N ARG A 385 -43.71 33.60 14.51
CA ARG A 385 -42.87 33.15 13.38
C ARG A 385 -41.40 33.06 13.75
N PHE A 386 -40.90 34.03 14.51
CA PHE A 386 -39.50 34.07 14.94
C PHE A 386 -39.16 32.94 15.91
N GLU A 387 -40.05 32.69 16.89
CA GLU A 387 -39.89 31.58 17.83
C GLU A 387 -39.94 30.22 17.14
N TRP A 388 -40.83 30.05 16.14
CA TRP A 388 -40.88 28.85 15.33
C TRP A 388 -39.56 28.60 14.58
N TRP A 389 -38.98 29.62 13.95
CA TRP A 389 -37.68 29.49 13.25
C TRP A 389 -36.54 29.16 14.22
N MET A 390 -36.54 29.74 15.41
CA MET A 390 -35.57 29.43 16.47
C MET A 390 -35.70 27.98 16.94
N GLN A 391 -36.92 27.46 17.07
CA GLN A 391 -37.17 26.07 17.46
C GLN A 391 -36.72 25.09 16.36
N VAL A 392 -37.05 25.39 15.10
CA VAL A 392 -36.60 24.62 13.93
C VAL A 392 -35.07 24.59 13.86
N ALA A 393 -34.41 25.74 14.04
CA ALA A 393 -32.96 25.81 14.04
C ALA A 393 -32.35 24.99 15.19
N LYS A 394 -32.91 25.10 16.40
CA LYS A 394 -32.45 24.34 17.57
C LYS A 394 -32.55 22.83 17.35
N ASP A 395 -33.68 22.35 16.83
CA ASP A 395 -33.90 20.94 16.55
C ASP A 395 -32.96 20.43 15.44
N PHE A 396 -32.72 21.25 14.41
CA PHE A 396 -31.74 20.95 13.36
C PHE A 396 -30.32 20.84 13.91
N PHE A 397 -29.83 21.83 14.66
CA PHE A 397 -28.49 21.78 15.25
C PHE A 397 -28.32 20.64 16.26
N SER A 398 -29.38 20.29 16.99
CA SER A 398 -29.39 19.12 17.88
C SER A 398 -29.22 17.82 17.09
N ASN A 399 -29.94 17.66 15.98
CA ASN A 399 -29.80 16.49 15.10
C ASN A 399 -28.44 16.44 14.42
N LEU A 400 -27.88 17.60 14.02
CA LEU A 400 -26.53 17.69 13.47
C LEU A 400 -25.48 17.23 14.49
N TYR A 401 -25.60 17.67 15.75
CA TYR A 401 -24.74 17.23 16.84
C TYR A 401 -24.83 15.72 17.10
N LEU A 402 -26.03 15.15 17.15
CA LEU A 402 -26.23 13.70 17.33
C LEU A 402 -25.70 12.89 16.14
N THR A 403 -25.83 13.42 14.92
CA THR A 403 -25.27 12.80 13.71
C THR A 403 -23.74 12.76 13.77
N LEU A 404 -23.11 13.82 14.25
CA LEU A 404 -21.67 13.89 14.47
C LEU A 404 -21.21 12.91 15.57
N LEU A 405 -21.95 12.79 16.67
CA LEU A 405 -21.63 11.80 17.72
C LEU A 405 -21.82 10.35 17.27
N THR A 406 -22.77 10.12 16.35
CA THR A 406 -22.96 8.80 15.71
C THR A 406 -21.78 8.45 14.82
N PHE A 407 -21.20 9.44 14.13
CA PHE A 407 -19.96 9.26 13.36
C PHE A 407 -18.79 8.84 14.25
N THR A 408 -18.63 9.48 15.42
CA THR A 408 -17.56 9.13 16.39
C THR A 408 -17.89 7.91 17.25
N GLN A 409 -18.98 7.20 16.96
CA GLN A 409 -19.47 6.03 17.72
C GLN A 409 -19.70 6.31 19.22
N THR A 410 -19.81 7.58 19.62
CA THR A 410 -19.92 8.00 21.03
C THR A 410 -21.36 7.93 21.52
N SER A 411 -22.30 8.29 20.66
CA SER A 411 -23.73 8.14 20.91
C SER A 411 -24.45 7.82 19.62
N SER A 412 -25.61 7.17 19.72
CA SER A 412 -26.41 6.80 18.57
C SER A 412 -27.60 7.74 18.42
N LEU A 413 -27.81 8.25 17.21
CA LEU A 413 -29.11 8.78 16.82
C LEU A 413 -30.16 7.66 16.90
N GLU A 414 -31.27 7.89 17.60
CA GLU A 414 -32.35 6.91 17.77
C GLU A 414 -33.61 7.28 16.95
N PRO A 415 -33.66 6.96 15.64
CA PRO A 415 -34.80 7.29 14.80
C PRO A 415 -36.06 6.50 15.19
N LYS A 416 -37.19 7.21 15.22
CA LYS A 416 -38.51 6.63 15.51
C LYS A 416 -39.15 6.10 14.23
N THR A 417 -38.84 6.68 13.08
CA THR A 417 -39.30 6.22 11.76
C THR A 417 -38.64 4.90 11.33
N ARG A 418 -39.37 4.05 10.58
CA ARG A 418 -38.77 2.89 9.90
C ARG A 418 -37.76 3.32 8.82
N LEU A 419 -38.06 4.39 8.09
CA LEU A 419 -37.20 4.95 7.06
C LEU A 419 -35.91 5.56 7.64
N GLY A 420 -36.00 6.26 8.77
CA GLY A 420 -34.82 6.77 9.47
C GLY A 420 -33.92 5.64 9.99
N ARG A 421 -34.51 4.55 10.52
CA ARG A 421 -33.72 3.35 10.89
C ARG A 421 -32.99 2.73 9.71
N PHE A 422 -33.63 2.66 8.55
CA PHE A 422 -32.99 2.18 7.33
C PHE A 422 -31.87 3.12 6.87
N LEU A 423 -32.10 4.43 6.89
CA LEU A 423 -31.07 5.43 6.56
C LEU A 423 -29.85 5.32 7.50
N LEU A 424 -30.10 5.15 8.80
CA LEU A 424 -29.05 4.98 9.81
C LEU A 424 -28.22 3.71 9.59
N LEU A 425 -28.82 2.62 9.09
CA LEU A 425 -28.10 1.39 8.77
C LEU A 425 -27.06 1.61 7.65
N PHE A 426 -27.46 2.27 6.56
CA PHE A 426 -26.53 2.60 5.47
C PHE A 426 -25.48 3.61 5.89
N TYR A 427 -25.86 4.58 6.72
CA TYR A 427 -24.92 5.52 7.31
C TYR A 427 -23.90 4.80 8.21
N GLY A 428 -24.33 3.85 9.04
CA GLY A 428 -23.43 3.04 9.86
C GLY A 428 -22.40 2.28 9.04
N PHE A 429 -22.81 1.66 7.93
CA PHE A 429 -21.87 1.01 6.99
C PHE A 429 -20.89 2.01 6.37
N PHE A 430 -21.38 3.17 5.93
CA PHE A 430 -20.53 4.24 5.40
C PHE A 430 -19.49 4.72 6.42
N VAL A 431 -19.90 4.97 7.68
CA VAL A 431 -18.99 5.39 8.75
C VAL A 431 -17.92 4.34 9.03
N LEU A 432 -18.29 3.05 9.07
CA LEU A 432 -17.33 1.96 9.26
C LEU A 432 -16.25 1.95 8.17
N VAL A 433 -16.63 2.10 6.90
CA VAL A 433 -15.69 2.12 5.77
C VAL A 433 -14.77 3.36 5.85
N ILE A 434 -15.32 4.53 6.16
CA ILE A 434 -14.55 5.77 6.26
C ILE A 434 -13.54 5.72 7.40
N ILE A 435 -13.94 5.25 8.59
CA ILE A 435 -13.02 5.12 9.74
C ILE A 435 -11.91 4.11 9.42
N ALA A 436 -12.24 2.96 8.84
CA ALA A 436 -11.26 1.95 8.46
C ALA A 436 -10.23 2.50 7.44
N THR A 437 -10.71 3.22 6.43
CA THR A 437 -9.85 3.84 5.41
C THR A 437 -8.98 4.94 6.00
N TYR A 438 -9.55 5.78 6.89
CA TYR A 438 -8.82 6.80 7.60
C TYR A 438 -7.68 6.19 8.43
N THR A 439 -7.96 5.12 9.19
CA THR A 439 -6.94 4.46 10.02
C THR A 439 -5.85 3.81 9.19
N ALA A 440 -6.19 3.18 8.06
CA ALA A 440 -5.22 2.52 7.18
C ALA A 440 -4.29 3.54 6.51
N ASN A 441 -4.87 4.60 5.93
CA ASN A 441 -4.09 5.64 5.27
C ASN A 441 -3.24 6.44 6.27
N LEU A 442 -3.79 6.76 7.44
CA LEU A 442 -3.03 7.45 8.49
C LEU A 442 -1.85 6.62 8.96
N ALA A 443 -2.04 5.31 9.19
CA ALA A 443 -0.95 4.42 9.58
C ALA A 443 0.17 4.42 8.52
N ALA A 444 -0.19 4.29 7.24
CA ALA A 444 0.78 4.32 6.14
C ALA A 444 1.57 5.65 6.09
N PHE A 445 0.91 6.79 6.29
CA PHE A 445 1.58 8.09 6.29
C PHE A 445 2.43 8.35 7.54
N LEU A 446 2.10 7.74 8.68
CA LEU A 446 2.87 7.88 9.91
C LEU A 446 4.10 6.96 9.93
N THR A 447 4.11 5.89 9.15
CA THR A 447 5.27 4.98 9.00
C THR A 447 6.25 5.43 7.92
N THR A 448 5.80 6.23 6.95
CA THR A 448 6.72 6.85 5.99
C THR A 448 7.35 8.08 6.62
N GLU A 449 8.64 8.03 6.93
CA GLU A 449 9.39 9.23 7.26
C GLU A 449 9.38 10.15 6.04
N ALA A 450 8.62 11.25 6.12
CA ALA A 450 8.62 12.29 5.11
C ALA A 450 9.93 13.08 5.25
N GLN A 451 11.02 12.52 4.74
CA GLN A 451 12.29 13.18 4.69
C GLN A 451 12.16 14.37 3.74
N LYS A 452 12.39 15.58 4.25
CA LYS A 452 12.33 16.78 3.41
C LYS A 452 13.56 16.81 2.54
N SER A 453 13.36 16.53 1.26
CA SER A 453 14.37 16.71 0.25
C SER A 453 14.20 18.05 -0.46
N ALA A 454 15.31 18.63 -0.90
CA ALA A 454 15.29 19.84 -1.73
C ALA A 454 14.64 19.58 -3.11
N PHE A 455 14.71 18.34 -3.60
CA PHE A 455 14.13 17.90 -4.86
C PHE A 455 13.42 16.56 -4.68
N SER A 456 12.29 16.39 -5.34
CA SER A 456 11.50 15.15 -5.31
C SER A 456 11.90 14.13 -6.38
N GLY A 457 12.64 14.56 -7.41
CA GLY A 457 13.12 13.69 -8.48
C GLY A 457 13.88 14.44 -9.58
N LEU A 458 14.39 13.70 -10.57
CA LEU A 458 15.27 14.23 -11.62
C LEU A 458 14.65 15.37 -12.44
N ASP A 459 13.35 15.29 -12.73
CA ASP A 459 12.67 16.31 -13.55
C ASP A 459 12.70 17.70 -12.89
N GLU A 460 12.59 17.75 -11.56
CA GLU A 460 12.65 18.99 -10.79
C GLU A 460 14.08 19.57 -10.78
N VAL A 461 15.08 18.70 -10.67
CA VAL A 461 16.50 19.06 -10.74
C VAL A 461 16.84 19.69 -12.10
N ILE A 462 16.36 19.08 -13.18
CA ILE A 462 16.55 19.61 -14.54
C ILE A 462 15.82 20.94 -14.72
N ALA A 463 14.57 21.05 -14.24
CA ALA A 463 13.82 22.31 -14.30
C ALA A 463 14.49 23.44 -13.51
N ALA A 464 15.07 23.13 -12.35
CA ALA A 464 15.81 24.05 -11.51
C ALA A 464 17.19 24.44 -12.09
N HIS A 465 17.67 23.74 -13.12
CA HIS A 465 19.03 23.90 -13.68
C HIS A 465 20.14 23.68 -12.63
N ALA A 466 19.91 22.74 -11.70
CA ALA A 466 20.85 22.39 -10.65
C ALA A 466 22.02 21.56 -11.19
N SER A 467 23.22 21.73 -10.63
CA SER A 467 24.42 20.96 -10.98
C SER A 467 24.38 19.53 -10.42
N ILE A 468 24.73 18.55 -11.26
CA ILE A 468 24.60 17.12 -10.99
C ILE A 468 25.97 16.44 -11.06
N CYS A 469 26.42 15.83 -9.97
CA CYS A 469 27.64 15.01 -9.95
C CYS A 469 27.32 13.59 -10.41
N ALA A 470 28.02 13.11 -11.44
CA ALA A 470 27.88 11.75 -11.96
C ALA A 470 29.20 11.27 -12.57
N MET A 471 29.46 9.96 -12.55
CA MET A 471 30.65 9.38 -13.19
C MET A 471 30.63 9.61 -14.70
N SER A 472 31.77 9.98 -15.30
CA SER A 472 31.85 10.34 -16.72
C SER A 472 31.42 9.21 -17.67
N SER A 473 31.57 7.96 -17.24
CA SER A 473 31.18 6.76 -17.98
C SER A 473 29.68 6.65 -18.27
N ILE A 474 28.81 7.34 -17.51
CA ILE A 474 27.36 7.37 -17.76
C ILE A 474 26.86 8.69 -18.36
N HIS A 475 27.72 9.70 -18.54
CA HIS A 475 27.29 10.99 -19.09
C HIS A 475 26.63 10.83 -20.45
N SER A 476 27.23 10.05 -21.35
CA SER A 476 26.67 9.77 -22.68
C SER A 476 25.31 9.04 -22.60
N VAL A 477 25.13 8.18 -21.61
CA VAL A 477 23.86 7.47 -21.38
C VAL A 477 22.79 8.44 -20.88
N LEU A 478 23.15 9.31 -19.93
CA LEU A 478 22.27 10.33 -19.38
C LEU A 478 21.87 11.38 -20.43
N GLU A 479 22.80 11.86 -21.24
CA GLU A 479 22.53 12.83 -22.31
C GLU A 479 21.59 12.29 -23.39
N ASN A 480 21.78 11.02 -23.76
CA ASN A 480 20.91 10.36 -24.74
C ASN A 480 19.50 10.13 -24.20
N ARG A 481 19.35 9.91 -22.89
CA ARG A 481 18.06 9.66 -22.24
C ARG A 481 17.32 10.95 -21.88
N TYR A 482 18.03 11.96 -21.37
CA TYR A 482 17.47 13.19 -20.82
C TYR A 482 18.02 14.42 -21.60
N PRO A 483 17.27 14.95 -22.57
CA PRO A 483 17.74 16.06 -23.38
C PRO A 483 17.94 17.32 -22.54
N GLY A 484 19.14 17.90 -22.61
CA GLY A 484 19.50 19.13 -21.89
C GLY A 484 20.25 18.90 -20.56
N ILE A 485 20.36 17.65 -20.09
CA ILE A 485 21.08 17.33 -18.84
C ILE A 485 22.60 17.55 -18.97
N GLY A 486 23.17 17.42 -20.17
CA GLY A 486 24.63 17.44 -20.38
C GLY A 486 25.34 18.71 -19.89
N LYS A 487 24.66 19.86 -19.88
CA LYS A 487 25.24 21.13 -19.35
C LYS A 487 25.23 21.20 -17.82
N LEU A 488 24.46 20.34 -17.17
CA LEU A 488 24.30 20.26 -15.72
C LEU A 488 25.23 19.20 -15.11
N LEU A 489 25.73 18.26 -15.92
CA LEU A 489 26.60 17.18 -15.47
C LEU A 489 28.00 17.71 -15.13
N VAL A 490 28.47 17.35 -13.95
CA VAL A 490 29.82 17.57 -13.44
C VAL A 490 30.49 16.20 -13.32
N PRO A 491 31.65 15.98 -13.96
CA PRO A 491 32.35 14.70 -13.90
C PRO A 491 32.89 14.45 -12.49
N ALA A 492 32.51 13.31 -11.91
CA ALA A 492 32.94 12.84 -10.60
C ALA A 492 33.90 11.65 -10.73
N ASP A 493 35.00 11.82 -11.48
CA ASP A 493 36.00 10.75 -11.67
C ASP A 493 37.11 10.79 -10.60
N ASP A 494 37.41 11.97 -10.06
CA ASP A 494 38.48 12.20 -9.07
C ASP A 494 37.98 12.18 -7.60
N PHE A 495 36.66 12.12 -7.40
CA PHE A 495 36.01 12.22 -6.09
C PHE A 495 34.66 11.49 -6.15
N THR A 496 34.16 11.01 -5.01
CA THR A 496 32.84 10.37 -4.98
C THR A 496 31.74 11.40 -5.28
N PRO A 497 30.64 11.05 -5.97
CA PRO A 497 29.54 11.98 -6.22
C PRO A 497 29.03 12.70 -4.95
N PHE A 498 29.10 12.04 -3.78
CA PHE A 498 28.73 12.63 -2.49
C PHE A 498 29.72 13.64 -1.94
N ASP A 499 31.03 13.42 -2.09
CA ASP A 499 32.05 14.44 -1.82
C ASP A 499 31.82 15.70 -2.66
N GLY A 500 31.30 15.52 -3.88
CA GLY A 500 30.89 16.60 -4.77
C GLY A 500 29.78 17.47 -4.18
N ILE A 501 28.80 16.86 -3.52
CA ILE A 501 27.72 17.60 -2.83
C ILE A 501 28.27 18.29 -1.58
N ASP A 502 29.05 17.59 -0.75
CA ASP A 502 29.56 18.14 0.51
C ASP A 502 30.54 19.30 0.29
N SER A 503 31.30 19.26 -0.80
CA SER A 503 32.18 20.35 -1.22
C SER A 503 31.45 21.49 -1.95
N GLY A 504 30.16 21.35 -2.22
CA GLY A 504 29.34 22.33 -2.94
C GLY A 504 29.67 22.47 -4.43
N LYS A 505 30.31 21.45 -5.04
CA LYS A 505 30.52 21.38 -6.49
C LYS A 505 29.24 21.02 -7.24
N CYS A 506 28.36 20.26 -6.58
CA CYS A 506 27.08 19.81 -7.10
C CYS A 506 25.99 20.00 -6.05
N GLU A 507 24.75 20.15 -6.49
CA GLU A 507 23.58 20.18 -5.59
C GLU A 507 23.01 18.77 -5.41
N VAL A 508 23.22 17.91 -6.41
CA VAL A 508 22.62 16.59 -6.55
C VAL A 508 23.68 15.61 -7.06
N ALA A 509 23.58 14.34 -6.67
CA ALA A 509 24.40 13.26 -7.19
C ALA A 509 23.53 12.23 -7.92
N ILE A 510 24.06 11.66 -9.00
CA ILE A 510 23.52 10.45 -9.62
C ILE A 510 24.55 9.35 -9.41
N THR A 511 24.16 8.35 -8.63
CA THR A 511 24.99 7.18 -8.29
C THR A 511 24.10 5.96 -8.08
N TYR A 512 24.71 4.80 -7.89
CA TYR A 512 24.07 3.50 -7.72
C TYR A 512 24.27 2.98 -6.29
N GLU A 513 23.44 2.02 -5.91
CA GLU A 513 23.31 1.55 -4.52
C GLU A 513 24.63 1.07 -3.90
N ASP A 514 25.40 0.23 -4.59
CA ASP A 514 26.69 -0.27 -4.06
C ASP A 514 27.68 0.87 -3.73
N GLU A 515 27.73 1.93 -4.55
CA GLU A 515 28.60 3.08 -4.29
C GLU A 515 28.13 3.87 -3.06
N VAL A 516 26.81 3.93 -2.81
CA VAL A 516 26.24 4.54 -1.61
C VAL A 516 26.60 3.75 -0.36
N GLU A 517 26.52 2.43 -0.41
CA GLU A 517 26.91 1.57 0.71
C GLU A 517 28.39 1.79 1.08
N VAL A 518 29.26 1.89 0.08
CA VAL A 518 30.68 2.18 0.32
C VAL A 518 30.86 3.59 0.85
N ALA A 519 30.23 4.60 0.23
CA ALA A 519 30.42 6.00 0.62
C ALA A 519 29.86 6.31 2.02
N THR A 520 28.86 5.56 2.48
CA THR A 520 28.28 5.70 3.82
C THR A 520 28.95 4.82 4.87
N SER A 521 29.92 3.98 4.47
CA SER A 521 30.65 3.11 5.39
C SER A 521 31.67 3.88 6.24
N GLY A 522 31.86 3.43 7.49
CA GLY A 522 33.08 3.69 8.26
C GLY A 522 33.18 4.99 9.09
N SER A 523 32.23 5.94 9.05
CA SER A 523 32.23 7.12 9.97
C SER A 523 30.95 7.99 9.95
N ALA A 524 29.79 7.44 9.56
CA ALA A 524 28.56 8.22 9.34
C ALA A 524 28.74 9.40 8.35
N VAL A 525 29.69 9.27 7.42
CA VAL A 525 29.97 10.24 6.37
C VAL A 525 28.88 10.13 5.31
N HIS A 526 28.37 11.26 4.82
CA HIS A 526 27.29 11.34 3.83
C HIS A 526 25.90 10.79 4.22
N CYS A 527 25.63 10.48 5.50
CA CYS A 527 24.32 9.94 5.91
C CYS A 527 23.13 10.91 5.79
N ASN A 528 23.40 12.18 5.52
CA ASN A 528 22.41 13.22 5.24
C ASN A 528 22.00 13.27 3.75
N LYS A 529 22.08 12.16 3.01
CA LYS A 529 21.85 12.11 1.56
C LYS A 529 20.77 11.10 1.17
N GLY A 530 19.50 11.49 1.14
CA GLY A 530 18.41 10.60 0.75
C GLY A 530 18.24 10.41 -0.76
N LYS A 531 17.64 9.28 -1.15
CA LYS A 531 17.15 9.02 -2.51
C LYS A 531 15.98 9.98 -2.84
N ALA A 532 16.01 10.61 -4.01
CA ALA A 532 14.98 11.51 -4.51
C ALA A 532 14.29 10.91 -5.75
N GLY A 533 13.09 10.39 -5.55
CA GLY A 533 12.27 9.81 -6.62
C GLY A 533 12.65 8.38 -6.98
N ASP A 534 12.20 7.94 -8.16
CA ASP A 534 12.37 6.56 -8.63
C ASP A 534 13.73 6.35 -9.33
N ALA A 535 14.07 5.08 -9.58
CA ALA A 535 15.27 4.71 -10.35
C ALA A 535 15.23 5.33 -11.75
N ILE A 536 16.32 6.04 -12.12
CA ILE A 536 16.39 6.81 -13.37
C ILE A 536 17.11 6.07 -14.50
N LEU A 537 17.95 5.10 -14.16
CA LEU A 537 18.76 4.35 -15.10
C LEU A 537 19.11 2.97 -14.52
N LEU A 538 19.02 1.94 -15.36
CA LEU A 538 19.51 0.60 -15.05
C LEU A 538 20.65 0.28 -16.01
N VAL A 539 21.79 -0.14 -15.46
CA VAL A 539 22.98 -0.52 -16.23
C VAL A 539 23.43 -1.90 -15.79
N HIS A 540 23.78 -2.73 -16.74
CA HIS A 540 24.23 -4.10 -16.46
C HIS A 540 25.75 -4.14 -16.26
N GLY A 541 26.19 -4.92 -15.26
CA GLY A 541 27.58 -5.27 -14.99
C GLY A 541 27.98 -6.55 -15.70
N SER A 542 29.06 -6.50 -16.47
CA SER A 542 29.61 -7.65 -17.22
C SER A 542 31.12 -7.50 -17.43
N ILE A 543 31.74 -8.45 -18.13
CA ILE A 543 33.14 -8.45 -18.51
C ILE A 543 33.25 -8.37 -20.05
N PRO A 544 34.06 -7.47 -20.60
CA PRO A 544 34.38 -7.46 -22.02
C PRO A 544 35.30 -8.64 -22.34
N VAL A 545 34.91 -9.40 -23.36
CA VAL A 545 35.56 -10.64 -23.79
C VAL A 545 35.74 -10.62 -25.29
N SER A 546 36.77 -11.32 -25.76
CA SER A 546 36.90 -11.66 -27.16
C SER A 546 35.70 -12.52 -27.63
N GLN A 547 35.39 -12.44 -28.92
CA GLN A 547 34.21 -13.10 -29.49
C GLN A 547 34.18 -14.62 -29.24
N PHE A 548 35.35 -15.28 -29.23
CA PHE A 548 35.44 -16.72 -28.99
C PHE A 548 35.22 -17.11 -27.52
N LEU A 549 35.46 -16.19 -26.58
CA LEU A 549 35.19 -16.40 -25.15
C LEU A 549 33.77 -16.02 -24.75
N GLN A 550 33.05 -15.26 -25.58
CA GLN A 550 31.74 -14.73 -25.21
C GLN A 550 30.78 -15.83 -24.74
N PHE A 551 30.59 -16.86 -25.55
CA PHE A 551 29.67 -17.96 -25.23
C PHE A 551 30.11 -18.79 -24.02
N PRO A 552 31.34 -19.35 -23.96
CA PRO A 552 31.76 -20.16 -22.82
C PRO A 552 31.77 -19.39 -21.49
N THR A 553 32.26 -18.14 -21.48
CA THR A 553 32.23 -17.31 -20.27
C THR A 553 30.80 -16.98 -19.86
N SER A 554 29.91 -16.68 -20.81
CA SER A 554 28.50 -16.36 -20.52
C SER A 554 27.74 -17.51 -19.88
N THR A 555 27.99 -18.75 -20.30
CA THR A 555 27.33 -19.92 -19.73
C THR A 555 27.84 -20.22 -18.34
N LEU A 556 29.15 -20.10 -18.10
CA LEU A 556 29.69 -20.38 -16.79
C LEU A 556 29.35 -19.31 -15.76
N ILE A 557 29.29 -18.03 -16.15
CA ILE A 557 28.74 -16.98 -15.28
C ILE A 557 27.31 -17.32 -14.87
N ARG A 558 26.50 -17.85 -15.79
CA ARG A 558 25.12 -18.28 -15.49
C ARG A 558 25.10 -19.45 -14.50
N GLU A 559 25.96 -20.45 -14.67
CA GLU A 559 26.08 -21.59 -13.74
C GLU A 559 26.56 -21.12 -12.34
N TYR A 560 27.48 -20.16 -12.30
CA TYR A 560 27.98 -19.54 -11.06
C TYR A 560 26.90 -18.73 -10.32
N GLU A 561 26.01 -18.05 -11.06
CA GLU A 561 24.84 -17.37 -10.54
C GLU A 561 23.78 -18.36 -10.03
N GLU A 562 23.44 -19.38 -10.83
CA GLU A 562 22.41 -20.40 -10.50
C GLU A 562 22.79 -21.27 -9.30
N SER A 563 24.08 -21.56 -9.13
CA SER A 563 24.60 -22.29 -7.96
C SER A 563 24.59 -21.47 -6.67
N GLY A 564 24.35 -20.16 -6.74
CA GLY A 564 24.36 -19.24 -5.60
C GLY A 564 25.76 -18.84 -5.11
N VAL A 565 26.83 -19.34 -5.76
CA VAL A 565 28.22 -19.02 -5.38
C VAL A 565 28.51 -17.54 -5.63
N LEU A 566 27.97 -16.94 -6.70
CA LEU A 566 28.11 -15.50 -6.95
C LEU A 566 27.63 -14.66 -5.78
N LYS A 567 26.43 -14.96 -5.26
CA LYS A 567 25.88 -14.23 -4.12
C LYS A 567 26.73 -14.40 -2.86
N ALA A 568 27.25 -15.61 -2.63
CA ALA A 568 28.13 -15.88 -1.49
C ALA A 568 29.48 -15.14 -1.62
N SER A 569 30.05 -15.06 -2.82
CA SER A 569 31.29 -14.31 -3.09
C SER A 569 31.06 -12.80 -2.89
N VAL A 570 29.94 -12.25 -3.37
CA VAL A 570 29.56 -10.84 -3.11
C VAL A 570 29.49 -10.55 -1.61
N GLU A 571 28.74 -11.36 -0.84
CA GLU A 571 28.59 -11.13 0.60
C GLU A 571 29.94 -11.20 1.32
N LYS A 572 30.75 -12.21 1.01
CA LYS A 572 32.08 -12.39 1.59
C LYS A 572 32.98 -11.17 1.35
N HIS A 573 33.14 -10.77 0.09
CA HIS A 573 34.02 -9.64 -0.24
C HIS A 573 33.47 -8.31 0.27
N LYS A 574 32.14 -8.16 0.30
CA LYS A 574 31.47 -6.98 0.88
C LYS A 574 31.76 -6.87 2.38
N GLU A 575 31.58 -7.95 3.15
CA GLU A 575 31.89 -7.99 4.59
C GLU A 575 33.39 -7.75 4.86
N GLU A 576 34.27 -8.36 4.08
CA GLU A 576 35.73 -8.20 4.21
C GLU A 576 36.19 -6.77 3.90
N PHE A 577 35.63 -6.15 2.86
CA PHE A 577 36.02 -4.81 2.40
C PHE A 577 35.44 -3.68 3.27
N LEU A 578 34.15 -3.74 3.60
CA LEU A 578 33.47 -2.72 4.41
C LEU A 578 33.75 -2.88 5.91
N GLY A 579 34.14 -4.08 6.34
CA GLY A 579 34.27 -4.47 7.74
C GLY A 579 32.92 -4.53 8.46
N SER A 580 32.93 -4.91 9.73
CA SER A 580 31.73 -4.91 10.61
C SER A 580 31.34 -3.49 11.06
N GLY A 581 31.42 -2.50 10.16
CA GLY A 581 31.10 -1.11 10.44
C GLY A 581 29.59 -0.86 10.33
N ASP A 582 29.02 -0.15 11.31
CA ASP A 582 27.70 0.47 11.17
C ASP A 582 27.74 1.42 9.96
N TYR A 583 27.25 0.97 8.80
CA TYR A 583 26.88 1.87 7.72
C TYR A 583 25.53 2.50 8.08
N CYS A 584 25.33 3.77 7.71
CA CYS A 584 23.99 4.34 7.80
C CYS A 584 23.13 3.60 6.79
N THR A 585 22.24 2.73 7.24
CA THR A 585 21.28 2.01 6.41
C THR A 585 20.35 3.03 5.73
N MET A 586 20.76 3.54 4.57
CA MET A 586 19.91 4.34 3.71
C MET A 586 18.93 3.40 3.00
N SER A 587 17.87 3.07 3.74
CA SER A 587 16.73 2.22 3.38
C SER A 587 17.00 0.73 3.23
N GLU A 588 16.95 0.01 4.34
CA GLU A 588 15.97 -1.06 4.59
C GLU A 588 15.90 -1.15 6.12
N GLU A 589 14.97 -0.39 6.72
CA GLU A 589 14.61 -0.65 8.12
C GLU A 589 14.15 -2.10 8.17
N GLU A 590 14.96 -2.96 8.79
CA GLU A 590 14.48 -4.21 9.37
C GLU A 590 13.19 -3.92 10.14
N GLU A 591 12.30 -4.90 10.20
CA GLU A 591 11.02 -4.89 10.90
C GLU A 591 11.12 -4.64 12.44
N GLU A 592 11.98 -3.76 12.92
CA GLU A 592 11.85 -3.17 14.25
C GLU A 592 10.65 -2.25 14.25
N THR A 593 9.52 -2.79 14.67
CA THR A 593 8.27 -2.11 15.04
C THR A 593 8.46 -0.63 15.34
N GLN A 594 8.33 0.24 14.32
CA GLN A 594 8.36 1.70 14.51
C GLN A 594 7.31 2.05 15.55
N LYS A 595 7.76 2.44 16.74
CA LYS A 595 6.88 2.94 17.79
C LYS A 595 6.57 4.37 17.43
N MET A 596 5.30 4.68 17.18
CA MET A 596 4.83 6.06 17.00
C MET A 596 5.31 6.91 18.18
N GLY A 597 6.19 7.88 17.89
CA GLY A 597 6.70 8.82 18.87
C GLY A 597 5.65 9.86 19.29
N ILE A 598 6.07 10.77 20.17
CA ILE A 598 5.20 11.84 20.66
C ILE A 598 4.95 12.92 19.60
N ASN A 599 5.88 13.08 18.65
CA ASN A 599 5.82 14.09 17.61
C ASN A 599 4.72 13.76 16.58
N GLU A 600 4.47 12.47 16.35
CA GLU A 600 3.43 11.93 15.47
C GLU A 600 2.02 12.26 16.00
N LEU A 601 1.87 12.31 17.32
CA LEU A 601 0.60 12.57 18.01
C LEU A 601 0.43 14.02 18.49
N ALA A 602 1.48 14.84 18.47
CA ALA A 602 1.46 16.18 19.03
C ALA A 602 0.38 17.09 18.40
N GLY A 603 0.12 16.96 17.10
CA GLY A 603 -0.95 17.68 16.42
C GLY A 603 -2.34 17.43 17.03
N LEU A 604 -2.63 16.20 17.45
CA LEU A 604 -3.90 15.84 18.09
C LEU A 604 -4.05 16.49 19.47
N PHE A 605 -2.97 16.52 20.26
CA PHE A 605 -2.97 17.18 21.57
C PHE A 605 -3.17 18.70 21.44
N ILE A 606 -2.55 19.32 20.44
CA ILE A 606 -2.73 20.76 20.16
C ILE A 606 -4.19 21.04 19.77
N LEU A 607 -4.80 20.24 18.90
CA LEU A 607 -6.22 20.38 18.52
C LEU A 607 -7.15 20.26 19.75
N LEU A 608 -6.86 19.33 20.65
CA LEU A 608 -7.62 19.16 21.89
C LEU A 608 -7.55 20.41 22.78
N LEU A 609 -6.36 20.98 22.95
CA LEU A 609 -6.15 22.19 23.75
C LEU A 609 -6.87 23.40 23.13
N ILE A 610 -6.86 23.53 21.80
CA ILE A 610 -7.63 24.55 21.08
C ILE A 610 -9.13 24.36 21.36
N GLY A 611 -9.64 23.13 21.27
CA GLY A 611 -11.05 22.82 21.56
C GLY A 611 -11.46 23.15 22.99
N MET A 612 -10.62 22.79 23.98
CA MET A 612 -10.84 23.16 25.38
C MET A 612 -10.83 24.68 25.58
N GLY A 613 -9.90 25.39 24.94
CA GLY A 613 -9.83 26.85 24.95
C GLY A 613 -11.10 27.49 24.40
N ILE A 614 -11.58 27.06 23.23
CA ILE A 614 -12.82 27.56 22.63
C ILE A 614 -14.02 27.30 23.57
N SER A 615 -14.14 26.09 24.12
CA SER A 615 -15.22 25.76 25.06
C SER A 615 -15.21 26.66 26.30
N LEU A 616 -14.03 26.89 26.89
CA LEU A 616 -13.88 27.78 28.04
C LEU A 616 -14.23 29.23 27.69
N THR A 617 -13.77 29.73 26.54
CA THR A 617 -14.11 31.10 26.09
C THR A 617 -15.62 31.25 25.89
N LEU A 618 -16.28 30.31 25.21
CA LEU A 618 -17.74 30.34 25.05
C LEU A 618 -18.49 30.28 26.39
N ALA A 619 -18.03 29.45 27.33
CA ALA A 619 -18.61 29.38 28.67
C ALA A 619 -18.46 30.71 29.43
N THR A 620 -17.29 31.35 29.35
CA THR A 620 -17.08 32.67 29.96
C THR A 620 -17.94 33.75 29.32
N VAL A 621 -18.05 33.78 27.99
CA VAL A 621 -18.93 34.71 27.26
C VAL A 621 -20.39 34.49 27.66
N GLN A 622 -20.86 33.24 27.73
CA GLN A 622 -22.23 32.93 28.13
C GLN A 622 -22.51 33.34 29.58
N LYS A 623 -21.53 33.15 30.49
CA LYS A 623 -21.63 33.58 31.89
C LYS A 623 -21.67 35.10 32.02
N VAL A 624 -20.82 35.81 31.27
CA VAL A 624 -20.84 37.29 31.21
C VAL A 624 -22.17 37.78 30.67
N PHE A 625 -22.65 37.20 29.56
CA PHE A 625 -23.93 37.58 28.96
C PHE A 625 -25.11 37.35 29.92
N ARG A 626 -25.11 36.23 30.65
CA ARG A 626 -26.12 35.93 31.68
C ARG A 626 -26.07 36.93 32.84
N ASN A 627 -24.87 37.26 33.31
CA ASN A 627 -24.68 38.24 34.39
C ASN A 627 -25.08 39.65 33.96
N VAL A 628 -24.73 40.05 32.74
CA VAL A 628 -25.13 41.32 32.13
C VAL A 628 -26.66 41.35 32.00
N ARG A 629 -27.28 40.31 31.43
CA ARG A 629 -28.75 40.20 31.32
C ARG A 629 -29.44 40.26 32.68
N ALA A 630 -28.89 39.59 33.70
CA ALA A 630 -29.41 39.67 35.07
C ALA A 630 -29.27 41.06 35.68
N HIS A 631 -28.17 41.77 35.40
CA HIS A 631 -27.95 43.15 35.83
C HIS A 631 -28.88 44.17 35.12
N TRP A 632 -29.19 43.94 33.84
CA TRP A 632 -30.16 44.76 33.11
C TRP A 632 -31.60 44.43 33.49
N ALA A 633 -31.94 43.16 33.75
CA ALA A 633 -33.25 42.75 34.25
C ALA A 633 -33.54 43.36 35.64
N SER A 634 -32.53 43.47 36.51
CA SER A 634 -32.69 44.13 37.81
C SER A 634 -32.84 45.66 37.72
N ARG A 635 -32.32 46.30 36.65
CA ARG A 635 -32.54 47.74 36.37
C ARG A 635 -33.82 48.03 35.58
N GLY A 636 -34.32 47.08 34.79
CA GLY A 636 -35.54 47.19 33.98
C GLY A 636 -36.84 46.80 34.69
N ALA A 637 -36.77 46.25 35.90
CA ALA A 637 -37.93 45.79 36.67
C ALA A 637 -38.54 46.74 37.74
N PRO A 638 -38.42 48.09 37.72
CA PRO A 638 -39.16 48.91 38.68
C PRO A 638 -40.65 49.12 38.33
N GLN A 639 -41.11 48.85 37.09
CA GLN A 639 -42.50 49.16 36.68
C GLN A 639 -43.48 47.97 36.79
N VAL A 640 -43.07 46.75 36.40
CA VAL A 640 -44.01 45.61 36.33
C VAL A 640 -44.38 45.06 37.71
N ASN A 641 -43.45 45.09 38.67
CA ASN A 641 -43.72 44.62 40.04
C ASN A 641 -44.64 45.58 40.82
N GLU A 642 -44.57 46.89 40.60
CA GLU A 642 -45.53 47.84 41.19
C GLU A 642 -46.94 47.63 40.61
N VAL A 643 -47.06 47.37 39.31
CA VAL A 643 -48.36 47.13 38.66
C VAL A 643 -48.97 45.80 39.14
N LYS A 644 -48.18 44.74 39.26
CA LYS A 644 -48.65 43.42 39.76
C LYS A 644 -49.05 43.50 41.24
N LEU A 645 -48.30 44.25 42.07
CA LEU A 645 -48.64 44.50 43.47
C LEU A 645 -49.88 45.39 43.61
N ARG A 646 -50.05 46.40 42.73
CA ARG A 646 -51.26 47.23 42.66
C ARG A 646 -52.48 46.44 42.19
N TRP A 647 -52.35 45.53 41.23
CA TRP A 647 -53.43 44.66 40.78
C TRP A 647 -53.82 43.62 41.84
N GLN A 648 -52.86 43.02 42.55
CA GLN A 648 -53.16 42.13 43.67
C GLN A 648 -53.83 42.87 44.83
N ASN A 649 -53.38 44.09 45.14
CA ASN A 649 -54.01 44.95 46.14
C ASN A 649 -55.38 45.47 45.70
N ALA A 650 -55.59 45.77 44.41
CA ALA A 650 -56.87 46.16 43.83
C ALA A 650 -57.87 44.99 43.81
N ARG A 651 -57.41 43.78 43.48
CA ARG A 651 -58.22 42.55 43.52
C ARG A 651 -58.64 42.20 44.94
N SER A 652 -57.75 42.34 45.92
CA SER A 652 -58.09 42.10 47.34
C SER A 652 -59.03 43.18 47.91
N THR A 653 -58.87 44.46 47.53
CA THR A 653 -59.82 45.52 47.90
C THR A 653 -61.17 45.39 47.20
N ALA A 654 -61.21 44.96 45.93
CA ALA A 654 -62.46 44.70 45.20
C ALA A 654 -63.23 43.52 45.81
N LEU A 655 -62.55 42.42 46.16
CA LEU A 655 -63.18 41.29 46.86
C LEU A 655 -63.70 41.68 48.26
N ALA A 656 -62.98 42.55 48.98
CA ALA A 656 -63.41 43.08 50.27
C ALA A 656 -64.52 44.15 50.18
N ALA A 657 -64.70 44.79 49.03
CA ALA A 657 -65.82 45.69 48.73
C ALA A 657 -67.07 44.89 48.35
N ILE A 658 -66.93 43.83 47.56
CA ILE A 658 -68.02 42.90 47.21
C ILE A 658 -68.55 42.16 48.44
N SER A 659 -67.69 41.76 49.38
CA SER A 659 -68.12 41.16 50.65
C SER A 659 -68.87 42.15 51.54
N ARG A 660 -68.44 43.43 51.57
CA ARG A 660 -69.10 44.50 52.33
C ARG A 660 -70.43 44.94 51.71
N ASN A 661 -70.56 44.93 50.38
CA ASN A 661 -71.81 45.25 49.70
C ASN A 661 -72.87 44.14 49.90
N LYS A 662 -72.44 42.87 49.91
CA LYS A 662 -73.29 41.73 50.34
C LYS A 662 -73.74 41.82 51.80
N GLU A 663 -73.02 42.57 52.64
CA GLU A 663 -73.32 42.76 54.06
C GLU A 663 -74.12 44.05 54.33
N SER A 664 -74.02 45.07 53.48
CA SER A 664 -74.91 46.26 53.51
C SER A 664 -76.27 45.97 52.88
N GLU A 665 -76.35 45.18 51.80
CA GLU A 665 -77.65 44.69 51.27
C GLU A 665 -78.38 43.79 52.27
N ARG A 666 -77.65 43.05 53.12
CA ARG A 666 -78.23 42.31 54.26
C ARG A 666 -78.67 43.21 55.42
N ARG A 667 -78.18 44.45 55.50
CA ARG A 667 -78.52 45.41 56.58
C ARG A 667 -79.58 46.44 56.14
N GLU A 668 -79.68 46.81 54.86
CA GLU A 668 -80.73 47.69 54.33
C GLU A 668 -82.07 46.97 54.08
N ALA A 669 -82.09 45.63 54.06
CA ALA A 669 -83.33 44.85 54.12
C ALA A 669 -83.96 44.80 55.54
N ALA A 670 -83.33 45.43 56.54
CA ALA A 670 -83.84 45.56 57.89
C ALA A 670 -83.79 47.04 58.32
N VAL A 671 -84.97 47.66 58.50
CA VAL A 671 -85.24 49.01 59.05
C VAL A 671 -85.52 50.11 58.01
N LEU A 672 -86.81 50.29 57.67
CA LEU A 672 -87.54 51.58 57.82
C LEU A 672 -89.08 51.35 57.79
N PRO A 673 -89.88 52.16 58.52
CA PRO A 673 -91.25 51.84 58.97
C PRO A 673 -92.39 52.51 58.16
N ASN A 674 -93.63 52.08 58.41
CA ASN A 674 -94.90 52.62 57.91
C ASN A 674 -95.11 54.14 58.12
N LEU A 675 -95.62 54.87 57.10
CA LEU A 675 -96.88 55.68 57.11
C LEU A 675 -96.99 56.76 55.98
N VAL A 676 -98.00 56.59 55.09
CA VAL A 676 -99.01 57.52 54.49
C VAL A 676 -98.78 59.06 54.40
N SER A 677 -98.93 59.66 53.19
CA SER A 677 -99.93 60.73 52.83
C SER A 677 -99.69 61.45 51.47
N GLU A 678 -100.81 61.69 50.76
CA GLU A 678 -101.22 62.75 49.78
C GLU A 678 -100.12 63.64 49.13
N SER A 679 -100.05 63.83 47.79
CA SER A 679 -101.01 64.46 46.86
C SER A 679 -100.46 64.39 45.43
#